data_AF-A0A935ABX4-F1
#
_entry.id   AF-A0A935ABX4-F1
#
_cell.length_a   1.000
_cell.length_b   1.000
_cell.length_c   1.000
_cell.angle_alpha   90.00
_cell.angle_beta   90.00
_cell.angle_gamma   90.00
#
_symmetry.space_group_name_H-M   'P 1'
#
loop_
_entity.id
_entity.type
_entity.pdbx_description
1 polymer ?
#
loop_
_entity_poly.entity_id
_entity_poly.type
_entity_poly.pdbx_seq_one_letter_code
_entity_poly.pdbx_strand_id
1 'polypeptide(L)'
;MKSTRTKFIVSIALLIFAVTTVNPSGAQAQSDRISFAVIGDFGLAGQPLLDISNLIKSWNPDFIVTVGDNNYPNGAASTIDDNIGQYFHEYIYEYSGKYGTGSPTMRFYPSLGNHDWSANGTEPYLNYFGRRNVWNYYDFVKGPVHFFMLDSDRDEPDGVTPDSQQGIWLRKGLAASTSVYNVVVLHHAPYSSGRHGSNAYMQWPFKEWGADVVLAGHDHVYERLLADGLPYFVNGIGGAELYRFENVLPQSQARFNSDFGAMRVEASGQYMRFRMFSRTGALVDEYVIGAKAATAVSITRVNASPANSAVVDYRVSFSDSVGGVDVSDFILDTNINGAGVASVSGSGNSYIVSVNTGSGDGTLRLDLADNDSITTSLGLPLGWEGAGNGNFSGETYSMDKTPPVVLAITRNSPNPTNAASVDFAVTFNESVSGVDLADFSLSTLAGATLAGINGSGSSYTITVATGNGNDEVRLDFIDNDSIFDPAGNTTQTGFTSGESYSVDRAAPTVVSIIPSRQPDAPSVDFTVSFSEPVTGVDGGDFSFFTMNGATVTTVTGGGSQYIVSVSIQPGRDSLRLDLVDNDSILDGIGNPLGGAGFGNGNALGGILNIDIATPIATSIIRASANPTNAPTASFIVTFSEAVEGVDAGDFSLTNGSINDIQNLSPFFIVNVSTGAADGEMRLDLLDDDSIHNAQGISLGGNGAGNGNFSGETFTIDRTPPRVTSIIRAGSNPAINPTADFIVTFSEPVLGVETTDFTISGSNVILSSILTMQNADPFYWLTAQTGAGSGAIRLDLFDNGNISDHAGNPLANNGFTLGESFSLAKTPVGFSAPVVTAIPGGLTNNAYSPPSWSAVPNARAYEVFIARDSAFSKIVLTQTIEGATLAAQTPLADGGYYMKVRAYNADLSPGKFSSSYFFTLDATPPAAPKPKSPKNNASTPSKPNFEWASVAGAVRYQIEIDNNADFSSPEFSATPTRTFVQTKALIGRAYYWRIRARDAAGNWSAWSTVFKFNVR
;
A
#
# COMPACT_ATOMS: atom_id res chain seq x y z
N MET A 1 18.40 -19.12 -72.91
CA MET A 1 19.26 -19.08 -74.11
C MET A 1 19.70 -17.63 -74.34
N LYS A 2 20.97 -17.38 -74.74
CA LYS A 2 21.55 -16.11 -75.27
C LYS A 2 21.00 -14.80 -74.67
N SER A 3 21.61 -14.13 -73.69
CA SER A 3 22.95 -13.48 -73.67
C SER A 3 23.24 -12.59 -74.88
N THR A 4 23.21 -11.25 -74.72
CA THR A 4 24.44 -10.41 -74.62
C THR A 4 24.21 -8.91 -74.31
N ARG A 5 25.10 -8.36 -73.46
CA ARG A 5 25.69 -6.99 -73.46
C ARG A 5 24.88 -5.74 -73.01
N THR A 6 25.03 -5.48 -71.72
CA THR A 6 25.38 -4.21 -71.05
C THR A 6 25.95 -3.06 -71.91
N LYS A 7 25.51 -1.80 -71.65
CA LYS A 7 26.36 -0.66 -71.21
C LYS A 7 25.55 0.56 -70.73
N PHE A 8 26.08 1.24 -69.71
CA PHE A 8 25.60 2.48 -69.06
C PHE A 8 25.99 3.75 -69.87
N ILE A 9 25.20 4.84 -69.77
CA ILE A 9 25.62 6.23 -69.40
C ILE A 9 24.51 7.29 -69.65
N VAL A 10 24.18 8.04 -68.57
CA VAL A 10 23.70 9.45 -68.46
C VAL A 10 22.38 9.96 -69.08
N SER A 11 21.50 10.41 -68.17
CA SER A 11 20.56 11.56 -68.10
C SER A 11 19.98 12.28 -69.33
N ILE A 12 18.64 12.48 -69.29
CA ILE A 12 17.80 13.66 -69.68
C ILE A 12 16.33 13.22 -69.41
N ALA A 13 15.50 13.81 -68.55
CA ALA A 13 14.98 15.18 -68.45
C ALA A 13 13.88 15.54 -69.48
N LEU A 14 12.60 15.35 -69.11
CA LEU A 14 11.40 15.89 -69.78
C LEU A 14 10.26 15.89 -68.74
N LEU A 15 9.96 16.98 -68.02
CA LEU A 15 9.27 18.20 -68.45
C LEU A 15 7.89 17.95 -69.10
N ILE A 16 6.83 18.03 -68.29
CA ILE A 16 5.45 18.25 -68.74
C ILE A 16 4.98 19.57 -68.14
N PHE A 17 4.51 20.48 -68.99
CA PHE A 17 3.98 21.79 -68.60
C PHE A 17 2.64 21.63 -67.87
N ALA A 18 2.57 22.10 -66.62
CA ALA A 18 1.30 22.47 -66.00
C ALA A 18 0.96 23.91 -66.42
N VAL A 19 -0.07 24.08 -67.25
CA VAL A 19 -0.53 25.42 -67.66
C VAL A 19 -1.37 26.03 -66.55
N THR A 20 -0.99 27.25 -66.16
CA THR A 20 -1.65 28.03 -65.12
C THR A 20 -3.05 28.50 -65.53
N THR A 21 -4.09 28.03 -64.84
CA THR A 21 -5.32 28.82 -64.68
C THR A 21 -5.21 29.63 -63.40
N VAL A 22 -5.19 30.95 -63.53
CA VAL A 22 -5.27 31.87 -62.39
C VAL A 22 -6.69 31.78 -61.82
N ASN A 23 -6.88 31.02 -60.75
CA ASN A 23 -8.06 31.15 -59.90
C ASN A 23 -7.78 32.26 -58.87
N PRO A 24 -8.66 33.25 -58.71
CA PRO A 24 -8.48 34.29 -57.71
C PRO A 24 -8.67 33.70 -56.30
N SER A 25 -7.56 33.49 -55.60
CA SER A 25 -7.56 33.21 -54.17
C SER A 25 -7.88 34.50 -53.40
N GLY A 26 -9.13 34.64 -52.94
CA GLY A 26 -9.56 35.75 -52.09
C GLY A 26 -11.08 35.90 -52.09
N ALA A 27 -11.69 35.71 -50.91
CA ALA A 27 -13.13 35.92 -50.62
C ALA A 27 -14.16 35.01 -51.35
N GLN A 28 -14.27 33.73 -50.95
CA GLN A 28 -15.51 32.96 -51.19
C GLN A 28 -15.85 31.85 -50.17
N ALA A 29 -15.32 31.88 -48.94
CA ALA A 29 -15.64 30.88 -47.91
C ALA A 29 -16.84 31.24 -47.00
N GLN A 30 -17.54 32.36 -47.27
CA GLN A 30 -18.53 32.96 -46.36
C GLN A 30 -19.99 32.93 -46.88
N SER A 31 -20.31 32.17 -47.93
CA SER A 31 -21.65 32.18 -48.55
C SER A 31 -22.63 31.09 -48.09
N ASP A 32 -22.14 30.02 -47.47
CA ASP A 32 -22.94 28.78 -47.28
C ASP A 32 -23.30 28.49 -45.81
N ARG A 33 -22.96 29.41 -44.90
CA ARG A 33 -23.34 29.37 -43.48
C ARG A 33 -24.58 30.23 -43.25
N ILE A 34 -25.52 29.73 -42.47
CA ILE A 34 -26.70 30.47 -42.00
C ILE A 34 -26.77 30.44 -40.47
N SER A 35 -27.37 31.47 -39.85
CA SER A 35 -27.80 31.44 -38.45
C SER A 35 -29.24 31.91 -38.32
N PHE A 36 -30.05 31.14 -37.60
CA PHE A 36 -31.47 31.42 -37.40
C PHE A 36 -31.88 31.21 -35.95
N ALA A 37 -32.98 31.82 -35.53
CA ALA A 37 -33.57 31.60 -34.21
C ALA A 37 -34.78 30.66 -34.31
N VAL A 38 -35.01 29.86 -33.28
CA VAL A 38 -36.21 29.04 -33.10
C VAL A 38 -36.90 29.43 -31.79
N ILE A 39 -38.21 29.69 -31.87
CA ILE A 39 -39.04 30.11 -30.74
C ILE A 39 -40.42 29.44 -30.81
N GLY A 40 -40.98 29.00 -29.69
CA GLY A 40 -42.30 28.41 -29.58
C GLY A 40 -43.12 29.07 -28.47
N ASP A 41 -44.45 28.99 -28.59
CA ASP A 41 -45.36 29.21 -27.45
C ASP A 41 -45.09 30.59 -26.82
N PHE A 42 -44.91 31.57 -27.71
CA PHE A 42 -44.38 32.87 -27.38
C PHE A 42 -45.44 33.95 -27.39
N GLY A 43 -46.56 33.74 -28.09
CA GLY A 43 -47.51 34.76 -28.55
C GLY A 43 -48.33 35.50 -27.49
N LEU A 44 -47.81 35.69 -26.28
CA LEU A 44 -48.42 36.42 -25.18
C LEU A 44 -47.59 37.68 -24.92
N ALA A 45 -48.09 38.84 -25.32
CA ALA A 45 -47.38 40.11 -25.11
C ALA A 45 -47.10 40.37 -23.63
N GLY A 46 -45.83 40.68 -23.32
CA GLY A 46 -45.37 40.91 -21.95
C GLY A 46 -43.85 41.08 -21.86
N GLN A 47 -43.34 41.19 -20.63
CA GLN A 47 -41.90 41.31 -20.37
C GLN A 47 -41.09 40.08 -20.84
N PRO A 48 -41.55 38.81 -20.63
CA PRO A 48 -40.80 37.65 -21.10
C PRO A 48 -40.51 37.69 -22.60
N LEU A 49 -41.54 37.95 -23.42
CA LEU A 49 -41.39 38.05 -24.87
C LEU A 49 -40.53 39.26 -25.29
N LEU A 50 -40.61 40.39 -24.58
CA LEU A 50 -39.74 41.53 -24.83
C LEU A 50 -38.26 41.16 -24.67
N ASP A 51 -37.91 40.54 -23.54
CA ASP A 51 -36.54 40.10 -23.24
C ASP A 51 -36.05 39.08 -24.27
N ILE A 52 -36.89 38.09 -24.63
CA ILE A 52 -36.57 37.07 -25.65
C ILE A 52 -36.39 37.70 -27.04
N SER A 53 -37.23 38.67 -27.41
CA SER A 53 -37.07 39.37 -28.70
C SER A 53 -35.76 40.16 -28.74
N ASN A 54 -35.36 40.80 -27.64
CA ASN A 54 -34.08 41.52 -27.53
C ASN A 54 -32.88 40.56 -27.61
N LEU A 55 -32.98 39.40 -26.94
CA LEU A 55 -31.98 38.34 -27.00
C LEU A 55 -31.81 37.82 -28.44
N ILE A 56 -32.90 37.48 -29.13
CA ILE A 56 -32.87 37.03 -30.53
C ILE A 56 -32.26 38.09 -31.43
N LYS A 57 -32.66 39.36 -31.29
CA LYS A 57 -32.09 40.48 -32.07
C LYS A 57 -30.59 40.67 -31.83
N SER A 58 -30.11 40.45 -30.59
CA SER A 58 -28.68 40.55 -30.26
C SER A 58 -27.80 39.56 -31.04
N TRP A 59 -28.37 38.45 -31.52
CA TRP A 59 -27.66 37.48 -32.34
C TRP A 59 -27.61 37.84 -33.84
N ASN A 60 -28.38 38.86 -34.26
CA ASN A 60 -28.57 39.25 -35.66
C ASN A 60 -28.81 38.05 -36.63
N PRO A 61 -29.85 37.22 -36.40
CA PRO A 61 -30.11 36.04 -37.22
C PRO A 61 -30.60 36.40 -38.63
N ASP A 62 -30.30 35.53 -39.59
CA ASP A 62 -30.78 35.64 -40.97
C ASP A 62 -32.32 35.57 -41.02
N PHE A 63 -32.93 34.70 -40.22
CA PHE A 63 -34.37 34.52 -40.11
C PHE A 63 -34.78 33.88 -38.77
N ILE A 64 -36.09 33.87 -38.50
CA ILE A 64 -36.73 33.24 -37.34
C ILE A 64 -37.66 32.13 -37.83
N VAL A 65 -37.65 30.99 -37.15
CA VAL A 65 -38.59 29.86 -37.32
C VAL A 65 -39.43 29.75 -36.05
N THR A 66 -40.74 29.47 -36.18
CA THR A 66 -41.59 29.20 -34.99
C THR A 66 -42.12 27.78 -34.98
N VAL A 67 -42.32 27.23 -33.77
CA VAL A 67 -42.89 25.90 -33.51
C VAL A 67 -44.35 25.98 -33.03
N GLY A 68 -45.11 26.95 -33.53
CA GLY A 68 -46.53 27.15 -33.23
C GLY A 68 -46.82 28.03 -32.01
N ASP A 69 -48.12 28.23 -31.76
CA ASP A 69 -48.69 29.11 -30.75
C ASP A 69 -48.13 30.55 -30.81
N ASN A 70 -48.38 31.15 -31.96
CA ASN A 70 -47.86 32.47 -32.32
C ASN A 70 -48.70 33.61 -31.73
N ASN A 71 -49.97 33.35 -31.36
CA ASN A 71 -50.91 34.38 -30.91
C ASN A 71 -51.91 33.89 -29.84
N TYR A 72 -51.64 34.18 -28.56
CA TYR A 72 -52.55 33.92 -27.44
C TYR A 72 -53.62 35.02 -27.27
N PRO A 73 -54.78 34.71 -26.66
CA PRO A 73 -55.16 33.44 -26.07
C PRO A 73 -55.81 32.46 -27.06
N ASN A 74 -56.11 32.85 -28.29
CA ASN A 74 -56.91 32.05 -29.22
C ASN A 74 -56.73 32.38 -30.71
N GLY A 75 -55.62 32.99 -31.13
CA GLY A 75 -55.37 33.21 -32.56
C GLY A 75 -56.15 34.37 -33.17
N ALA A 76 -56.91 35.16 -32.39
CA ALA A 76 -57.75 36.23 -32.92
C ALA A 76 -56.97 37.33 -33.67
N ALA A 77 -57.53 37.79 -34.79
CA ALA A 77 -56.97 38.89 -35.60
C ALA A 77 -56.85 40.22 -34.83
N SER A 78 -57.59 40.39 -33.72
CA SER A 78 -57.53 41.58 -32.86
C SER A 78 -56.31 41.61 -31.94
N THR A 79 -55.62 40.48 -31.71
CA THR A 79 -54.46 40.38 -30.82
C THR A 79 -53.15 40.11 -31.56
N ILE A 80 -53.22 39.58 -32.79
CA ILE A 80 -52.05 39.08 -33.53
C ILE A 80 -50.96 40.12 -33.75
N ASP A 81 -51.32 41.38 -34.04
CA ASP A 81 -50.32 42.42 -34.26
C ASP A 81 -49.63 42.89 -32.98
N ASP A 82 -50.35 42.87 -31.85
CA ASP A 82 -49.82 43.25 -30.55
C ASP A 82 -48.94 42.13 -29.99
N ASN A 83 -49.29 40.87 -30.21
CA ASN A 83 -48.51 39.72 -29.74
C ASN A 83 -47.25 39.44 -30.58
N ILE A 84 -47.22 39.81 -31.87
CA ILE A 84 -46.10 39.46 -32.77
C ILE A 84 -45.40 40.71 -33.31
N GLY A 85 -46.17 41.66 -33.86
CA GLY A 85 -45.66 42.83 -34.57
C GLY A 85 -44.77 43.73 -33.72
N GLN A 86 -45.13 43.97 -32.45
CA GLN A 86 -44.33 44.83 -31.56
C GLN A 86 -42.90 44.29 -31.34
N TYR A 87 -42.71 42.98 -31.47
CA TYR A 87 -41.44 42.30 -31.22
C TYR A 87 -40.69 41.98 -32.52
N PHE A 88 -41.37 41.50 -33.56
CA PHE A 88 -40.74 40.89 -34.73
C PHE A 88 -41.13 41.45 -36.09
N HIS A 89 -41.83 42.60 -36.19
CA HIS A 89 -42.25 43.18 -37.48
C HIS A 89 -41.10 43.31 -38.50
N GLU A 90 -39.90 43.66 -38.06
CA GLU A 90 -38.69 43.80 -38.89
C GLU A 90 -38.20 42.50 -39.57
N TYR A 91 -38.76 41.34 -39.20
CA TYR A 91 -38.54 40.03 -39.83
C TYR A 91 -39.72 39.58 -40.73
N ILE A 92 -40.89 40.19 -40.58
CA ILE A 92 -42.13 39.78 -41.26
C ILE A 92 -42.21 40.43 -42.64
N TYR A 93 -42.37 39.60 -43.67
CA TYR A 93 -42.58 40.04 -45.05
C TYR A 93 -44.04 40.43 -45.27
N GLU A 94 -44.29 41.45 -46.10
CA GLU A 94 -45.63 42.04 -46.34
C GLU A 94 -46.37 42.51 -45.06
N TYR A 95 -45.63 42.80 -43.99
CA TYR A 95 -46.16 43.31 -42.73
C TYR A 95 -47.01 44.60 -42.93
N SER A 96 -48.25 44.56 -42.44
CA SER A 96 -49.22 45.66 -42.54
C SER A 96 -49.73 46.17 -41.18
N GLY A 97 -49.02 45.86 -40.09
CA GLY A 97 -49.39 46.25 -38.73
C GLY A 97 -48.86 47.63 -38.30
N LYS A 98 -49.03 47.97 -37.02
CA LYS A 98 -48.84 49.33 -36.48
C LYS A 98 -47.43 49.64 -35.94
N TYR A 99 -46.53 48.65 -35.86
CA TYR A 99 -45.29 48.77 -35.08
C TYR A 99 -44.04 49.21 -35.85
N GLY A 100 -44.07 49.25 -37.18
CA GLY A 100 -42.94 49.69 -38.00
C GLY A 100 -43.02 49.19 -39.44
N THR A 101 -41.92 49.28 -40.18
CA THR A 101 -41.81 48.71 -41.53
C THR A 101 -41.44 47.24 -41.48
N GLY A 102 -42.11 46.41 -42.27
CA GLY A 102 -41.77 45.00 -42.44
C GLY A 102 -40.40 44.74 -43.04
N SER A 103 -39.99 43.47 -43.02
CA SER A 103 -38.86 42.98 -43.80
C SER A 103 -39.16 43.03 -45.31
N PRO A 104 -38.21 43.46 -46.17
CA PRO A 104 -38.37 43.41 -47.63
C PRO A 104 -38.30 41.99 -48.21
N THR A 105 -37.98 40.97 -47.40
CA THR A 105 -37.87 39.56 -47.79
C THR A 105 -38.41 38.63 -46.70
N MET A 106 -38.83 37.41 -47.03
CA MET A 106 -39.29 36.44 -46.03
C MET A 106 -38.16 36.06 -45.05
N ARG A 107 -38.27 36.53 -43.79
CA ARG A 107 -37.34 36.27 -42.67
C ARG A 107 -38.04 35.78 -41.40
N PHE A 108 -39.35 35.51 -41.46
CA PHE A 108 -40.13 34.93 -40.37
C PHE A 108 -40.94 33.76 -40.92
N TYR A 109 -40.70 32.56 -40.41
CA TYR A 109 -41.21 31.29 -40.92
C TYR A 109 -41.99 30.56 -39.83
N PRO A 110 -43.27 30.90 -39.61
CA PRO A 110 -44.03 30.32 -38.53
C PRO A 110 -44.61 28.95 -38.88
N SER A 111 -44.76 28.09 -37.87
CA SER A 111 -45.63 26.90 -37.88
C SER A 111 -46.96 27.23 -37.20
N LEU A 112 -48.02 26.46 -37.41
CA LEU A 112 -49.30 26.60 -36.70
C LEU A 112 -49.30 25.79 -35.39
N GLY A 113 -49.87 26.36 -34.32
CA GLY A 113 -50.23 25.65 -33.08
C GLY A 113 -51.73 25.70 -32.78
N ASN A 114 -52.16 25.03 -31.70
CA ASN A 114 -53.60 24.90 -31.39
C ASN A 114 -54.26 26.22 -30.97
N HIS A 115 -53.49 27.16 -30.41
CA HIS A 115 -54.01 28.50 -30.14
C HIS A 115 -54.20 29.31 -31.42
N ASP A 116 -53.46 29.04 -32.50
CA ASP A 116 -53.62 29.76 -33.78
C ASP A 116 -54.91 29.36 -34.53
N TRP A 117 -55.48 28.18 -34.25
CA TRP A 117 -56.75 27.69 -34.80
C TRP A 117 -58.01 28.23 -34.10
N SER A 118 -57.89 28.66 -32.84
CA SER A 118 -59.00 28.67 -31.87
C SER A 118 -60.09 29.75 -32.06
N ALA A 119 -59.86 30.82 -32.83
CA ALA A 119 -60.82 31.93 -32.98
C ALA A 119 -61.70 31.85 -34.25
N ASN A 120 -61.11 31.48 -35.40
CA ASN A 120 -61.80 31.45 -36.69
C ASN A 120 -61.06 30.52 -37.68
N GLY A 121 -60.58 29.36 -37.19
CA GLY A 121 -59.58 28.55 -37.89
C GLY A 121 -58.29 29.34 -38.13
N THR A 122 -57.53 28.94 -39.15
CA THR A 122 -56.22 29.54 -39.48
C THR A 122 -56.29 30.89 -40.21
N GLU A 123 -57.48 31.41 -40.52
CA GLU A 123 -57.65 32.63 -41.32
C GLU A 123 -56.89 33.86 -40.76
N PRO A 124 -56.91 34.17 -39.44
CA PRO A 124 -56.16 35.31 -38.89
C PRO A 124 -54.64 35.18 -39.13
N TYR A 125 -54.09 33.98 -38.91
CA TYR A 125 -52.69 33.65 -39.12
C TYR A 125 -52.30 33.77 -40.60
N LEU A 126 -53.08 33.15 -41.50
CA LEU A 126 -52.81 33.15 -42.94
C LEU A 126 -52.87 34.56 -43.52
N ASN A 127 -53.81 35.39 -43.06
CA ASN A 127 -53.92 36.79 -43.46
C ASN A 127 -52.73 37.64 -42.96
N TYR A 128 -52.30 37.46 -41.71
CA TYR A 128 -51.24 38.28 -41.10
C TYR A 128 -49.85 38.00 -41.70
N PHE A 129 -49.55 36.74 -42.04
CA PHE A 129 -48.28 36.35 -42.66
C PHE A 129 -48.31 36.31 -44.20
N GLY A 130 -49.33 36.89 -44.84
CA GLY A 130 -49.42 37.01 -46.31
C GLY A 130 -49.72 35.71 -47.07
N ARG A 131 -50.12 34.63 -46.38
CA ARG A 131 -50.31 33.26 -46.92
C ARG A 131 -51.73 32.96 -47.38
N ARG A 132 -52.36 33.90 -48.08
CA ARG A 132 -53.77 33.78 -48.51
C ARG A 132 -53.94 32.67 -49.55
N ASN A 133 -54.73 31.65 -49.21
CA ASN A 133 -55.15 30.51 -50.03
C ASN A 133 -54.00 29.62 -50.58
N VAL A 134 -53.46 28.68 -49.78
CA VAL A 134 -53.76 27.23 -49.98
C VAL A 134 -53.21 26.26 -48.92
N TRP A 135 -52.20 26.61 -48.09
CA TRP A 135 -51.56 25.59 -47.23
C TRP A 135 -51.28 26.03 -45.79
N ASN A 136 -51.69 25.18 -44.84
CA ASN A 136 -51.33 25.26 -43.42
C ASN A 136 -49.93 24.65 -43.14
N TYR A 137 -49.42 23.81 -44.04
CA TYR A 137 -48.09 23.18 -44.03
C TYR A 137 -47.31 23.50 -45.31
N TYR A 138 -45.98 23.60 -45.26
CA TYR A 138 -45.15 24.08 -46.38
C TYR A 138 -43.65 23.77 -46.20
N ASP A 139 -42.86 23.84 -47.28
CA ASP A 139 -41.41 23.68 -47.24
C ASP A 139 -40.65 24.93 -47.72
N PHE A 140 -39.37 25.03 -47.36
CA PHE A 140 -38.42 25.99 -47.93
C PHE A 140 -36.96 25.59 -47.68
N VAL A 141 -36.04 26.08 -48.53
CA VAL A 141 -34.59 25.86 -48.39
C VAL A 141 -33.87 27.16 -48.02
N LYS A 142 -32.94 27.09 -47.05
CA LYS A 142 -31.98 28.16 -46.71
C LYS A 142 -30.60 27.56 -46.49
N GLY A 143 -29.60 28.06 -47.22
CA GLY A 143 -28.23 27.55 -47.15
C GLY A 143 -28.20 26.03 -47.31
N PRO A 144 -27.62 25.28 -46.35
CA PRO A 144 -27.50 23.82 -46.41
C PRO A 144 -28.74 23.07 -45.90
N VAL A 145 -29.82 23.76 -45.50
CA VAL A 145 -30.96 23.19 -44.77
C VAL A 145 -32.27 23.28 -45.56
N HIS A 146 -33.00 22.17 -45.65
CA HIS A 146 -34.40 22.10 -46.08
C HIS A 146 -35.31 22.03 -44.85
N PHE A 147 -36.24 22.96 -44.72
CA PHE A 147 -37.23 23.00 -43.65
C PHE A 147 -38.58 22.49 -44.16
N PHE A 148 -39.21 21.60 -43.41
CA PHE A 148 -40.55 21.07 -43.66
C PHE A 148 -41.45 21.42 -42.47
N MET A 149 -42.35 22.38 -42.68
CA MET A 149 -43.21 22.98 -41.66
C MET A 149 -44.59 22.33 -41.73
N LEU A 150 -45.00 21.67 -40.64
CA LEU A 150 -46.25 20.90 -40.55
C LEU A 150 -47.33 21.64 -39.77
N ASP A 151 -48.58 21.45 -40.16
CA ASP A 151 -49.69 21.62 -39.24
C ASP A 151 -49.90 20.30 -38.48
N SER A 152 -49.81 20.39 -37.16
CA SER A 152 -49.95 19.24 -36.26
C SER A 152 -51.26 19.26 -35.49
N ASP A 153 -52.14 20.23 -35.76
CA ASP A 153 -53.47 20.26 -35.16
C ASP A 153 -54.41 19.22 -35.77
N ARG A 154 -55.33 18.69 -34.96
CA ARG A 154 -56.27 17.66 -35.38
C ARG A 154 -57.35 18.18 -36.33
N ASP A 155 -57.57 19.49 -36.36
CA ASP A 155 -58.53 20.16 -37.24
C ASP A 155 -57.98 20.38 -38.67
N GLU A 156 -56.71 20.04 -38.93
CA GLU A 156 -56.08 20.12 -40.27
C GLU A 156 -56.82 19.25 -41.32
N PRO A 157 -57.42 19.86 -42.37
CA PRO A 157 -58.26 19.15 -43.33
C PRO A 157 -57.57 18.04 -44.13
N ASP A 158 -56.26 18.18 -44.39
CA ASP A 158 -55.46 17.15 -45.07
C ASP A 158 -54.98 16.02 -44.16
N GLY A 159 -55.23 16.15 -42.84
CA GLY A 159 -55.05 15.15 -41.80
C GLY A 159 -53.64 15.07 -41.21
N VAL A 160 -53.57 14.59 -39.96
CA VAL A 160 -52.34 14.47 -39.14
C VAL A 160 -51.93 13.02 -38.85
N THR A 161 -51.84 12.19 -39.89
CA THR A 161 -51.34 10.81 -39.79
C THR A 161 -50.31 10.51 -40.89
N PRO A 162 -49.44 9.48 -40.74
CA PRO A 162 -48.43 9.15 -41.74
C PRO A 162 -48.94 8.83 -43.16
N ASP A 163 -50.23 8.50 -43.28
CA ASP A 163 -50.91 8.17 -44.54
C ASP A 163 -51.89 9.27 -45.01
N SER A 164 -51.92 10.41 -44.32
CA SER A 164 -52.71 11.59 -44.71
C SER A 164 -52.12 12.28 -45.96
N GLN A 165 -52.82 13.29 -46.52
CA GLN A 165 -52.28 14.03 -47.66
C GLN A 165 -50.99 14.76 -47.26
N GLN A 166 -50.98 15.39 -46.08
CA GLN A 166 -49.79 16.01 -45.48
C GLN A 166 -48.66 14.97 -45.21
N GLY A 167 -48.99 13.79 -44.66
CA GLY A 167 -48.00 12.73 -44.42
C GLY A 167 -47.35 12.21 -45.71
N ILE A 168 -48.13 12.05 -46.77
CA ILE A 168 -47.65 11.66 -48.11
C ILE A 168 -46.82 12.77 -48.75
N TRP A 169 -47.19 14.05 -48.57
CA TRP A 169 -46.40 15.20 -49.01
C TRP A 169 -45.02 15.22 -48.35
N LEU A 170 -44.97 15.13 -47.01
CA LEU A 170 -43.72 15.15 -46.25
C LEU A 170 -42.79 14.02 -46.64
N ARG A 171 -43.31 12.78 -46.72
CA ARG A 171 -42.53 11.59 -47.11
C ARG A 171 -41.90 11.73 -48.50
N LYS A 172 -42.59 12.39 -49.44
CA LYS A 172 -42.04 12.69 -50.77
C LYS A 172 -41.02 13.82 -50.72
N GLY A 173 -41.27 14.87 -49.95
CA GLY A 173 -40.39 16.02 -49.80
C GLY A 173 -39.02 15.63 -49.23
N LEU A 174 -39.00 14.94 -48.09
CA LEU A 174 -37.77 14.45 -47.45
C LEU A 174 -36.98 13.53 -48.40
N ALA A 175 -37.63 12.56 -49.04
CA ALA A 175 -37.00 11.62 -49.98
C ALA A 175 -36.50 12.26 -51.29
N ALA A 176 -36.98 13.46 -51.65
CA ALA A 176 -36.55 14.22 -52.82
C ALA A 176 -35.54 15.33 -52.50
N SER A 177 -35.26 15.59 -51.22
CA SER A 177 -34.37 16.67 -50.79
C SER A 177 -32.92 16.37 -51.14
N THR A 178 -32.20 17.39 -51.63
CA THR A 178 -30.76 17.35 -51.90
C THR A 178 -29.95 18.25 -50.97
N SER A 179 -30.59 18.81 -49.94
CA SER A 179 -29.92 19.60 -48.90
C SER A 179 -29.05 18.72 -48.01
N VAL A 180 -28.07 19.31 -47.33
CA VAL A 180 -27.20 18.59 -46.38
C VAL A 180 -27.99 18.16 -45.15
N TYR A 181 -28.96 18.97 -44.73
CA TYR A 181 -29.83 18.70 -43.58
C TYR A 181 -31.30 18.90 -43.92
N ASN A 182 -32.15 18.03 -43.40
CA ASN A 182 -33.61 18.12 -43.45
C ASN A 182 -34.18 18.30 -42.03
N VAL A 183 -34.86 19.41 -41.79
CA VAL A 183 -35.46 19.76 -40.49
C VAL A 183 -36.98 19.73 -40.60
N VAL A 184 -37.63 18.90 -39.80
CA VAL A 184 -39.09 18.91 -39.66
C VAL A 184 -39.47 19.82 -38.50
N VAL A 185 -40.46 20.68 -38.71
CA VAL A 185 -40.95 21.65 -37.72
C VAL A 185 -42.45 21.47 -37.58
N LEU A 186 -42.94 21.44 -36.34
CA LEU A 186 -44.35 21.20 -36.01
C LEU A 186 -44.65 21.86 -34.64
N HIS A 187 -45.87 21.73 -34.13
CA HIS A 187 -46.21 22.22 -32.79
C HIS A 187 -46.34 21.09 -31.75
N HIS A 188 -47.27 20.15 -31.92
CA HIS A 188 -47.54 19.08 -30.96
C HIS A 188 -46.41 18.03 -30.90
N ALA A 189 -45.54 18.14 -29.89
CA ALA A 189 -44.34 17.31 -29.73
C ALA A 189 -44.62 15.78 -29.77
N PRO A 190 -43.95 15.00 -30.67
CA PRO A 190 -44.09 13.55 -30.74
C PRO A 190 -43.60 12.86 -29.46
N TYR A 191 -42.52 13.40 -28.89
CA TYR A 191 -41.95 12.99 -27.61
C TYR A 191 -41.78 14.24 -26.75
N SER A 192 -42.32 14.18 -25.53
CA SER A 192 -42.18 15.23 -24.53
C SER A 192 -42.38 14.63 -23.14
N SER A 193 -41.57 15.10 -22.20
CA SER A 193 -41.63 14.86 -20.75
C SER A 193 -42.41 15.96 -19.99
N GLY A 194 -42.99 16.93 -20.71
CA GLY A 194 -43.75 18.05 -20.16
C GLY A 194 -45.11 17.65 -19.57
N ARG A 195 -45.98 18.64 -19.42
CA ARG A 195 -47.32 18.50 -18.83
C ARG A 195 -48.32 17.89 -19.80
N HIS A 196 -48.21 18.18 -21.09
CA HIS A 196 -49.06 17.63 -22.14
C HIS A 196 -48.53 16.26 -22.59
N GLY A 197 -47.21 16.11 -22.61
CA GLY A 197 -46.51 14.86 -22.85
C GLY A 197 -46.48 14.47 -24.33
N SER A 198 -46.20 13.18 -24.57
CA SER A 198 -45.93 12.66 -25.92
C SER A 198 -47.19 12.52 -26.78
N ASN A 199 -47.22 13.20 -27.93
CA ASN A 199 -48.30 13.09 -28.90
C ASN A 199 -48.10 11.89 -29.82
N ALA A 200 -48.61 10.72 -29.41
CA ALA A 200 -48.46 9.46 -30.15
C ALA A 200 -48.93 9.49 -31.63
N TYR A 201 -49.86 10.38 -31.99
CA TYR A 201 -50.32 10.55 -33.37
C TYR A 201 -49.32 11.31 -34.26
N MET A 202 -48.36 12.05 -33.66
CA MET A 202 -47.27 12.74 -34.34
C MET A 202 -45.95 11.93 -34.32
N GLN A 203 -45.93 10.72 -33.76
CA GLN A 203 -44.77 9.81 -33.80
C GLN A 203 -44.66 9.13 -35.17
N TRP A 204 -44.43 9.93 -36.21
CA TRP A 204 -44.22 9.45 -37.57
C TRP A 204 -42.76 9.00 -37.75
N PRO A 205 -42.46 8.12 -38.73
CA PRO A 205 -41.10 7.62 -38.97
C PRO A 205 -40.22 8.64 -39.72
N PHE A 206 -40.11 9.87 -39.18
CA PHE A 206 -39.38 10.99 -39.77
C PHE A 206 -37.93 10.64 -40.14
N LYS A 207 -37.24 9.88 -39.28
CA LYS A 207 -35.86 9.42 -39.53
C LYS A 207 -35.77 8.53 -40.76
N GLU A 208 -36.68 7.56 -40.90
CA GLU A 208 -36.71 6.64 -42.05
C GLU A 208 -37.04 7.36 -43.36
N TRP A 209 -37.77 8.47 -43.27
CA TRP A 209 -38.09 9.31 -44.43
C TRP A 209 -36.97 10.28 -44.81
N GLY A 210 -35.96 10.46 -43.95
CA GLY A 210 -34.77 11.27 -44.22
C GLY A 210 -34.69 12.61 -43.49
N ALA A 211 -35.41 12.79 -42.38
CA ALA A 211 -35.19 13.93 -41.48
C ALA A 211 -33.91 13.74 -40.64
N ASP A 212 -33.21 14.84 -40.36
CA ASP A 212 -32.06 14.90 -39.45
C ASP A 212 -32.41 15.46 -38.07
N VAL A 213 -33.46 16.29 -37.99
CA VAL A 213 -33.92 16.94 -36.74
C VAL A 213 -35.43 17.15 -36.78
N VAL A 214 -36.10 17.06 -35.62
CA VAL A 214 -37.50 17.49 -35.44
C VAL A 214 -37.57 18.59 -34.37
N LEU A 215 -38.27 19.69 -34.67
CA LEU A 215 -38.49 20.83 -33.78
C LEU A 215 -40.00 20.96 -33.45
N ALA A 216 -40.33 21.13 -32.17
CA ALA A 216 -41.69 21.16 -31.63
C ALA A 216 -41.84 22.19 -30.49
N GLY A 217 -43.10 22.53 -30.16
CA GLY A 217 -43.51 23.41 -29.07
C GLY A 217 -44.55 22.73 -28.18
N HIS A 218 -45.64 23.44 -27.85
CA HIS A 218 -46.84 22.99 -27.14
C HIS A 218 -46.65 22.67 -25.65
N ASP A 219 -45.64 21.87 -25.33
CA ASP A 219 -45.21 21.70 -23.95
C ASP A 219 -44.28 22.84 -23.59
N HIS A 220 -44.69 23.68 -22.64
CA HIS A 220 -43.95 24.88 -22.25
C HIS A 220 -42.74 24.57 -21.34
N VAL A 221 -41.83 23.77 -21.91
CA VAL A 221 -40.51 23.40 -21.41
C VAL A 221 -39.53 23.42 -22.59
N TYR A 222 -38.24 23.59 -22.30
CA TYR A 222 -37.20 23.19 -23.25
C TYR A 222 -36.79 21.74 -22.96
N GLU A 223 -36.83 20.89 -23.98
CA GLU A 223 -36.34 19.51 -23.88
C GLU A 223 -35.68 19.06 -25.18
N ARG A 224 -34.44 18.57 -25.10
CA ARG A 224 -33.82 17.82 -26.20
C ARG A 224 -33.89 16.34 -25.89
N LEU A 225 -34.49 15.57 -26.79
CA LEU A 225 -34.58 14.11 -26.74
C LEU A 225 -33.82 13.47 -27.90
N LEU A 226 -33.41 12.22 -27.73
CA LEU A 226 -32.85 11.39 -28.80
C LEU A 226 -33.66 10.09 -28.90
N ALA A 227 -34.63 10.06 -29.83
CA ALA A 227 -35.47 8.90 -30.08
C ALA A 227 -35.02 8.18 -31.35
N ASP A 228 -34.72 6.89 -31.25
CA ASP A 228 -34.18 6.04 -32.33
C ASP A 228 -32.96 6.64 -33.07
N GLY A 229 -32.19 7.49 -32.37
CA GLY A 229 -31.03 8.19 -32.92
C GLY A 229 -31.37 9.38 -33.82
N LEU A 230 -32.59 9.90 -33.78
CA LEU A 230 -32.98 11.21 -34.32
C LEU A 230 -33.15 12.22 -33.16
N PRO A 231 -32.54 13.41 -33.21
CA PRO A 231 -32.77 14.45 -32.23
C PRO A 231 -34.15 15.11 -32.41
N TYR A 232 -34.88 15.19 -31.31
CA TYR A 232 -36.13 15.95 -31.18
C TYR A 232 -35.90 17.09 -30.19
N PHE A 233 -36.42 18.28 -30.48
CA PHE A 233 -36.40 19.42 -29.58
C PHE A 233 -37.81 19.90 -29.31
N VAL A 234 -38.20 19.98 -28.04
CA VAL A 234 -39.34 20.76 -27.55
C VAL A 234 -38.80 22.11 -27.10
N ASN A 235 -39.40 23.20 -27.57
CA ASN A 235 -38.95 24.57 -27.28
C ASN A 235 -40.16 25.51 -27.06
N GLY A 236 -41.04 25.15 -26.14
CA GLY A 236 -42.25 25.92 -25.83
C GLY A 236 -42.06 27.01 -24.77
N ILE A 237 -40.86 27.58 -24.65
CA ILE A 237 -40.54 28.55 -23.58
C ILE A 237 -40.28 29.96 -24.09
N GLY A 238 -40.92 30.34 -25.21
CA GLY A 238 -40.72 31.64 -25.85
C GLY A 238 -41.39 32.83 -25.15
N GLY A 239 -42.41 32.62 -24.30
CA GLY A 239 -43.02 33.72 -23.54
C GLY A 239 -44.36 33.48 -22.82
N ALA A 240 -45.02 32.33 -23.00
CA ALA A 240 -46.29 32.00 -22.34
C ALA A 240 -46.14 31.62 -20.84
N GLU A 241 -46.91 30.67 -20.31
CA GLU A 241 -46.70 30.11 -18.96
C GLU A 241 -45.64 29.00 -18.97
N LEU A 242 -44.84 28.80 -17.91
CA LEU A 242 -43.87 27.67 -17.87
C LEU A 242 -44.49 26.44 -17.20
N TYR A 243 -44.22 25.25 -17.76
CA TYR A 243 -44.66 23.98 -17.19
C TYR A 243 -43.57 23.27 -16.38
N ARG A 244 -44.01 22.31 -15.56
CA ARG A 244 -43.11 21.32 -14.96
C ARG A 244 -42.94 20.13 -15.91
N PHE A 245 -41.80 19.45 -15.79
CA PHE A 245 -41.69 18.08 -16.26
C PHE A 245 -42.55 17.16 -15.38
N GLU A 246 -43.25 16.21 -16.01
CA GLU A 246 -44.00 15.15 -15.32
C GLU A 246 -43.33 13.79 -15.53
N ASN A 247 -43.77 13.02 -16.51
CA ASN A 247 -43.22 11.69 -16.79
C ASN A 247 -42.00 11.79 -17.72
N VAL A 248 -40.82 11.90 -17.11
CA VAL A 248 -39.55 12.02 -17.84
C VAL A 248 -39.26 10.78 -18.69
N LEU A 249 -39.12 10.99 -19.99
CA LEU A 249 -38.86 9.94 -20.96
C LEU A 249 -37.39 9.48 -20.92
N PRO A 250 -37.09 8.18 -21.10
CA PRO A 250 -35.71 7.69 -21.23
C PRO A 250 -34.88 8.34 -22.35
N GLN A 251 -35.55 8.86 -23.38
CA GLN A 251 -34.95 9.55 -24.52
C GLN A 251 -34.44 10.96 -24.15
N SER A 252 -34.87 11.53 -23.02
CA SER A 252 -34.53 12.90 -22.59
C SER A 252 -33.02 13.07 -22.34
N GLN A 253 -32.40 14.05 -23.02
CA GLN A 253 -30.95 14.32 -22.95
C GLN A 253 -30.64 15.65 -22.24
N ALA A 254 -31.44 16.69 -22.48
CA ALA A 254 -31.34 17.98 -21.81
C ALA A 254 -32.73 18.55 -21.54
N ARG A 255 -32.91 19.26 -20.42
CA ARG A 255 -34.20 19.75 -19.91
C ARG A 255 -34.02 21.09 -19.21
N PHE A 256 -34.90 22.04 -19.48
CA PHE A 256 -34.89 23.36 -18.83
C PHE A 256 -36.30 23.97 -18.81
N ASN A 257 -36.71 24.47 -17.64
CA ASN A 257 -38.03 25.06 -17.42
C ASN A 257 -38.02 26.11 -16.28
N SER A 258 -36.85 26.62 -15.91
CA SER A 258 -36.68 27.56 -14.79
C SER A 258 -36.77 29.04 -15.20
N ASP A 259 -36.68 29.34 -16.49
CA ASP A 259 -36.92 30.64 -17.10
C ASP A 259 -37.38 30.42 -18.56
N PHE A 260 -37.76 31.50 -19.24
CA PHE A 260 -38.00 31.51 -20.67
C PHE A 260 -36.69 31.41 -21.45
N GLY A 261 -36.76 31.15 -22.77
CA GLY A 261 -35.59 31.02 -23.61
C GLY A 261 -35.90 31.01 -25.11
N ALA A 262 -34.84 31.04 -25.89
CA ALA A 262 -34.89 30.84 -27.34
C ALA A 262 -33.65 30.07 -27.80
N MET A 263 -33.79 29.37 -28.92
CA MET A 263 -32.70 28.59 -29.49
C MET A 263 -32.06 29.37 -30.64
N ARG A 264 -30.73 29.52 -30.60
CA ARG A 264 -29.94 29.95 -31.75
C ARG A 264 -29.40 28.71 -32.46
N VAL A 265 -29.65 28.62 -33.75
CA VAL A 265 -29.09 27.59 -34.62
C VAL A 265 -28.11 28.22 -35.60
N GLU A 266 -27.07 27.47 -35.93
CA GLU A 266 -26.07 27.83 -36.91
C GLU A 266 -25.76 26.60 -37.76
N ALA A 267 -25.87 26.71 -39.09
CA ALA A 267 -25.69 25.59 -40.00
C ALA A 267 -24.72 25.95 -41.13
N SER A 268 -23.86 25.00 -41.50
CA SER A 268 -22.95 25.03 -42.64
C SER A 268 -23.08 23.72 -43.43
N GLY A 269 -22.34 23.57 -44.52
CA GLY A 269 -22.25 22.27 -45.22
C GLY A 269 -21.54 21.15 -44.44
N GLN A 270 -20.99 21.43 -43.25
CA GLN A 270 -20.22 20.47 -42.45
C GLN A 270 -20.87 20.15 -41.08
N TYR A 271 -21.56 21.11 -40.47
CA TYR A 271 -22.16 20.96 -39.15
C TYR A 271 -23.47 21.77 -39.03
N MET A 272 -24.31 21.38 -38.08
CA MET A 272 -25.38 22.23 -37.57
C MET A 272 -25.38 22.20 -36.03
N ARG A 273 -25.23 23.39 -35.44
CA ARG A 273 -25.02 23.67 -34.01
C ARG A 273 -26.25 24.36 -33.43
N PHE A 274 -26.94 23.65 -32.55
CA PHE A 274 -28.10 24.09 -31.79
C PHE A 274 -27.63 24.58 -30.42
N ARG A 275 -27.95 25.82 -30.06
CA ARG A 275 -27.63 26.41 -28.76
C ARG A 275 -28.91 26.97 -28.15
N MET A 276 -29.37 26.36 -27.06
CA MET A 276 -30.48 26.91 -26.29
C MET A 276 -29.96 27.96 -25.32
N PHE A 277 -30.60 29.13 -25.28
CA PHE A 277 -30.27 30.19 -24.33
C PHE A 277 -31.48 30.51 -23.46
N SER A 278 -31.24 30.78 -22.18
CA SER A 278 -32.22 31.41 -21.30
C SER A 278 -32.46 32.86 -21.72
N ARG A 279 -33.56 33.44 -21.24
CA ARG A 279 -33.91 34.86 -21.39
C ARG A 279 -32.82 35.84 -20.94
N THR A 280 -31.98 35.43 -19.99
CA THR A 280 -30.80 36.18 -19.53
C THR A 280 -29.55 36.04 -20.41
N GLY A 281 -29.62 35.26 -21.50
CA GLY A 281 -28.49 34.98 -22.39
C GLY A 281 -27.52 33.90 -21.91
N ALA A 282 -27.86 33.16 -20.84
CA ALA A 282 -27.05 32.02 -20.38
C ALA A 282 -27.27 30.81 -21.30
N LEU A 283 -26.20 30.11 -21.69
CA LEU A 283 -26.29 28.88 -22.46
C LEU A 283 -26.89 27.77 -21.58
N VAL A 284 -28.00 27.20 -22.05
CA VAL A 284 -28.79 26.15 -21.37
C VAL A 284 -28.39 24.76 -21.86
N ASP A 285 -28.19 24.60 -23.16
CA ASP A 285 -27.86 23.33 -23.81
C ASP A 285 -27.17 23.61 -25.15
N GLU A 286 -26.24 22.73 -25.54
CA GLU A 286 -25.61 22.74 -26.85
C GLU A 286 -25.62 21.34 -27.46
N TYR A 287 -25.98 21.26 -28.74
CA TYR A 287 -25.95 20.04 -29.52
C TYR A 287 -25.45 20.31 -30.93
N VAL A 288 -24.62 19.41 -31.45
CA VAL A 288 -24.02 19.53 -32.79
C VAL A 288 -24.20 18.23 -33.55
N ILE A 289 -24.74 18.32 -34.76
CA ILE A 289 -24.70 17.26 -35.77
C ILE A 289 -23.64 17.61 -36.83
N GLY A 290 -23.00 16.59 -37.40
CA GLY A 290 -21.88 16.77 -38.34
C GLY A 290 -20.52 16.94 -37.63
N ALA A 291 -19.63 17.70 -38.26
CA ALA A 291 -18.28 17.96 -37.78
C ALA A 291 -18.25 18.73 -36.44
N LYS A 292 -17.16 18.60 -35.69
CA LYS A 292 -16.93 19.29 -34.41
C LYS A 292 -15.60 20.03 -34.43
N ALA A 293 -15.54 21.18 -33.78
CA ALA A 293 -14.26 21.82 -33.45
C ALA A 293 -13.44 20.94 -32.49
N ALA A 294 -12.12 20.99 -32.64
CA ALA A 294 -11.21 20.44 -31.63
C ALA A 294 -11.19 21.34 -30.38
N THR A 295 -10.69 20.81 -29.28
CA THR A 295 -10.49 21.51 -28.01
C THR A 295 -9.13 21.14 -27.42
N ALA A 296 -8.52 22.03 -26.66
CA ALA A 296 -7.39 21.67 -25.82
C ALA A 296 -7.84 20.67 -24.73
N VAL A 297 -6.96 19.72 -24.39
CA VAL A 297 -7.23 18.63 -23.43
C VAL A 297 -6.28 18.68 -22.26
N SER A 298 -5.00 18.98 -22.49
CA SER A 298 -3.99 19.08 -21.44
C SER A 298 -2.77 19.88 -21.88
N ILE A 299 -2.10 20.51 -20.91
CA ILE A 299 -0.74 21.06 -21.02
C ILE A 299 0.04 20.59 -19.79
N THR A 300 0.79 19.51 -19.94
CA THR A 300 1.47 18.81 -18.82
C THR A 300 2.99 18.97 -18.88
N ARG A 301 3.66 18.98 -17.74
CA ARG A 301 5.13 19.02 -17.66
C ARG A 301 5.75 17.72 -18.20
N VAL A 302 6.94 17.83 -18.80
CA VAL A 302 7.73 16.67 -19.29
C VAL A 302 8.96 16.41 -18.42
N ASN A 303 9.72 17.46 -18.09
CA ASN A 303 10.85 17.40 -17.15
C ASN A 303 10.39 17.35 -15.67
N ALA A 304 11.33 17.08 -14.77
CA ALA A 304 11.12 17.13 -13.32
C ALA A 304 10.77 18.54 -12.80
N SER A 305 10.20 18.61 -11.60
CA SER A 305 9.89 19.85 -10.89
C SER A 305 10.07 19.61 -9.38
N PRO A 306 10.89 20.39 -8.64
CA PRO A 306 11.66 21.53 -9.11
C PRO A 306 12.74 21.17 -10.13
N ALA A 307 13.25 22.16 -10.87
CA ALA A 307 14.30 21.98 -11.86
C ALA A 307 15.25 23.18 -11.87
N ASN A 308 16.51 22.93 -12.22
CA ASN A 308 17.52 23.98 -12.47
C ASN A 308 17.82 24.21 -13.97
N SER A 309 17.32 23.33 -14.83
CA SER A 309 17.66 23.26 -16.26
C SER A 309 17.33 24.56 -17.02
N ALA A 310 18.17 24.89 -18.02
CA ALA A 310 18.01 26.11 -18.83
C ALA A 310 16.76 26.09 -19.75
N VAL A 311 16.26 24.91 -20.08
CA VAL A 311 15.05 24.68 -20.88
C VAL A 311 14.21 23.59 -20.21
N VAL A 312 12.89 23.75 -20.23
CA VAL A 312 11.90 22.73 -19.84
C VAL A 312 10.83 22.60 -20.91
N ASP A 313 10.25 21.40 -21.03
CA ASP A 313 9.30 21.03 -22.06
C ASP A 313 7.90 20.78 -21.48
N TYR A 314 6.89 21.25 -22.21
CA TYR A 314 5.48 20.97 -21.97
C TYR A 314 4.91 20.08 -23.07
N ARG A 315 4.06 19.12 -22.73
CA ARG A 315 3.24 18.38 -23.69
C ARG A 315 1.84 18.97 -23.74
N VAL A 316 1.49 19.53 -24.89
CA VAL A 316 0.15 20.04 -25.22
C VAL A 316 -0.60 18.95 -25.97
N SER A 317 -1.84 18.68 -25.61
CA SER A 317 -2.69 17.68 -26.26
C SER A 317 -4.07 18.25 -26.60
N PHE A 318 -4.61 17.82 -27.75
CA PHE A 318 -5.90 18.25 -28.30
C PHE A 318 -6.85 17.06 -28.49
N SER A 319 -8.15 17.32 -28.53
CA SER A 319 -9.19 16.29 -28.67
C SER A 319 -9.31 15.71 -30.08
N ASP A 320 -8.76 16.39 -31.09
CA ASP A 320 -8.60 15.91 -32.46
C ASP A 320 -7.30 16.49 -33.07
N SER A 321 -6.96 16.08 -34.29
CA SER A 321 -5.82 16.56 -35.05
C SER A 321 -6.00 18.03 -35.46
N VAL A 322 -5.09 18.90 -35.02
CA VAL A 322 -5.04 20.32 -35.35
C VAL A 322 -3.75 20.69 -36.07
N GLY A 323 -3.81 21.76 -36.86
CA GLY A 323 -2.66 22.48 -37.42
C GLY A 323 -2.69 23.94 -36.98
N GLY A 324 -1.65 24.70 -37.35
CA GLY A 324 -1.51 26.12 -36.98
C GLY A 324 -0.76 26.38 -35.68
N VAL A 325 -0.64 25.37 -34.79
CA VAL A 325 -0.01 25.50 -33.46
C VAL A 325 1.43 26.00 -33.56
N ASP A 326 1.68 27.23 -33.11
CA ASP A 326 3.01 27.85 -33.05
C ASP A 326 3.29 28.60 -31.74
N VAL A 327 4.44 29.27 -31.64
CA VAL A 327 4.88 29.94 -30.39
C VAL A 327 3.98 31.11 -29.96
N SER A 328 3.19 31.69 -30.87
CA SER A 328 2.31 32.83 -30.59
C SER A 328 0.98 32.43 -29.95
N ASP A 329 0.63 31.14 -30.00
CA ASP A 329 -0.55 30.59 -29.34
C ASP A 329 -0.31 30.32 -27.85
N PHE A 330 0.90 30.58 -27.33
CA PHE A 330 1.25 30.30 -25.94
C PHE A 330 1.67 31.57 -25.18
N ILE A 331 1.14 31.71 -23.97
CA ILE A 331 1.51 32.74 -23.01
C ILE A 331 2.18 32.05 -21.81
N LEU A 332 3.21 32.70 -21.26
CA LEU A 332 3.94 32.22 -20.10
C LEU A 332 3.58 33.08 -18.87
N ASP A 333 2.95 32.47 -17.87
CA ASP A 333 2.73 33.07 -16.55
C ASP A 333 3.94 32.75 -15.67
N THR A 334 4.74 33.77 -15.33
CA THR A 334 6.01 33.59 -14.62
C THR A 334 6.47 34.86 -13.89
N ASN A 335 7.21 34.65 -12.81
CA ASN A 335 7.98 35.69 -12.11
C ASN A 335 9.49 35.65 -12.43
N ILE A 336 9.94 34.78 -13.34
CA ILE A 336 11.38 34.58 -13.62
C ILE A 336 11.85 35.48 -14.76
N ASN A 337 12.91 36.24 -14.52
CA ASN A 337 13.48 37.13 -15.52
C ASN A 337 14.13 36.36 -16.67
N GLY A 338 13.79 36.74 -17.91
CA GLY A 338 14.36 36.17 -19.12
C GLY A 338 13.77 34.81 -19.54
N ALA A 339 12.71 34.33 -18.88
CA ALA A 339 11.99 33.14 -19.31
C ALA A 339 11.09 33.44 -20.53
N GLY A 340 10.83 32.43 -21.37
CA GLY A 340 10.01 32.60 -22.57
C GLY A 340 9.87 31.33 -23.42
N VAL A 341 8.79 31.26 -24.19
CA VAL A 341 8.52 30.14 -25.12
C VAL A 341 9.60 30.14 -26.22
N ALA A 342 10.31 29.02 -26.35
CA ALA A 342 11.47 28.88 -27.23
C ALA A 342 11.10 28.27 -28.59
N SER A 343 10.31 27.19 -28.59
CA SER A 343 9.92 26.47 -29.81
C SER A 343 8.73 25.55 -29.58
N VAL A 344 7.91 25.38 -30.62
CA VAL A 344 6.89 24.33 -30.69
C VAL A 344 7.34 23.26 -31.68
N SER A 345 7.13 22.00 -31.34
CA SER A 345 7.40 20.84 -32.20
C SER A 345 6.32 19.77 -32.04
N GLY A 346 6.16 18.89 -33.02
CA GLY A 346 5.08 17.88 -33.04
C GLY A 346 4.11 18.12 -34.19
N SER A 347 3.01 17.36 -34.19
CA SER A 347 2.00 17.39 -35.24
C SER A 347 0.75 16.60 -34.84
N GLY A 348 -0.39 16.89 -35.46
CA GLY A 348 -1.62 16.16 -35.21
C GLY A 348 -2.30 16.63 -33.94
N ASN A 349 -2.49 15.76 -32.96
CA ASN A 349 -3.16 16.09 -31.70
C ASN A 349 -2.21 16.24 -30.49
N SER A 350 -0.89 16.18 -30.68
CA SER A 350 0.08 16.36 -29.59
C SER A 350 1.34 17.10 -30.03
N TYR A 351 1.74 18.06 -29.19
CA TYR A 351 2.86 18.96 -29.42
C TYR A 351 3.74 19.05 -28.18
N ILE A 352 5.04 19.26 -28.38
CA ILE A 352 6.00 19.61 -27.33
C ILE A 352 6.37 21.08 -27.48
N VAL A 353 6.21 21.85 -26.41
CA VAL A 353 6.53 23.28 -26.32
C VAL A 353 7.70 23.45 -25.36
N SER A 354 8.85 23.83 -25.88
CA SER A 354 10.06 24.09 -25.10
C SER A 354 10.05 25.54 -24.61
N VAL A 355 10.40 25.74 -23.34
CA VAL A 355 10.40 27.04 -22.66
C VAL A 355 11.79 27.28 -22.07
N ASN A 356 12.42 28.40 -22.44
CA ASN A 356 13.63 28.87 -21.77
C ASN A 356 13.28 29.33 -20.36
N THR A 357 14.03 28.90 -19.36
CA THR A 357 13.66 29.09 -17.95
C THR A 357 14.22 30.36 -17.29
N GLY A 358 14.96 31.20 -18.03
CA GLY A 358 15.51 32.45 -17.51
C GLY A 358 16.57 32.26 -16.41
N SER A 359 16.70 33.24 -15.52
CA SER A 359 17.68 33.27 -14.43
C SER A 359 17.04 33.49 -13.05
N GLY A 360 17.49 32.72 -12.07
CA GLY A 360 16.97 32.72 -10.70
C GLY A 360 15.78 31.78 -10.51
N ASP A 361 15.27 31.77 -9.28
CA ASP A 361 14.22 30.85 -8.82
C ASP A 361 12.83 31.44 -9.06
N GLY A 362 11.81 30.58 -9.10
CA GLY A 362 10.43 31.02 -9.24
C GLY A 362 9.51 29.98 -9.84
N THR A 363 8.52 30.41 -10.61
CA THR A 363 7.54 29.54 -11.26
C THR A 363 7.35 29.86 -12.74
N LEU A 364 7.03 28.83 -13.52
CA LEU A 364 6.66 28.92 -14.93
C LEU A 364 5.36 28.15 -15.14
N ARG A 365 4.32 28.75 -15.73
CA ARG A 365 3.14 28.04 -16.24
C ARG A 365 2.91 28.41 -17.70
N LEU A 366 2.83 27.41 -18.56
CA LEU A 366 2.51 27.58 -19.97
C LEU A 366 0.99 27.50 -20.18
N ASP A 367 0.40 28.56 -20.70
CA ASP A 367 -1.03 28.63 -21.03
C ASP A 367 -1.20 28.77 -22.54
N LEU A 368 -2.21 28.10 -23.09
CA LEU A 368 -2.66 28.25 -24.47
C LEU A 368 -3.64 29.43 -24.56
N ALA A 369 -3.30 30.40 -25.40
CA ALA A 369 -4.08 31.57 -25.74
C ALA A 369 -4.63 31.42 -27.16
N ASP A 370 -5.85 30.89 -27.25
CA ASP A 370 -6.58 30.73 -28.49
C ASP A 370 -6.92 32.08 -29.14
N ASN A 371 -6.64 32.17 -30.44
CA ASN A 371 -6.79 33.35 -31.28
C ASN A 371 -7.41 32.99 -32.66
N ASP A 372 -8.08 31.83 -32.74
CA ASP A 372 -8.60 31.20 -33.97
C ASP A 372 -7.53 30.71 -35.01
N SER A 373 -6.21 30.79 -34.74
CA SER A 373 -5.15 30.25 -35.63
C SER A 373 -5.16 28.72 -35.72
N ILE A 374 -5.41 28.06 -34.58
CA ILE A 374 -5.35 26.62 -34.42
C ILE A 374 -6.62 26.03 -35.01
N THR A 375 -6.49 25.25 -36.07
CA THR A 375 -7.63 24.74 -36.84
C THR A 375 -7.53 23.24 -37.08
N THR A 376 -8.68 22.56 -37.15
CA THR A 376 -8.74 21.16 -37.61
C THR A 376 -8.43 21.04 -39.10
N SER A 377 -8.26 19.82 -39.60
CA SER A 377 -8.12 19.57 -41.05
C SER A 377 -9.32 20.02 -41.90
N LEU A 378 -10.46 20.35 -41.27
CA LEU A 378 -11.66 20.88 -41.92
C LEU A 378 -11.71 22.43 -41.89
N GLY A 379 -10.73 23.09 -41.27
CA GLY A 379 -10.68 24.54 -41.08
C GLY A 379 -11.53 25.06 -39.93
N LEU A 380 -11.99 24.18 -39.01
CA LEU A 380 -12.72 24.61 -37.81
C LEU A 380 -11.72 25.09 -36.74
N PRO A 381 -11.80 26.35 -36.26
CA PRO A 381 -10.94 26.84 -35.19
C PRO A 381 -11.17 26.10 -33.86
N LEU A 382 -10.14 26.09 -33.03
CA LEU A 382 -10.11 25.49 -31.71
C LEU A 382 -11.20 26.10 -30.81
N GLY A 383 -12.05 25.27 -30.23
CA GLY A 383 -13.16 25.72 -29.37
C GLY A 383 -14.35 26.37 -30.13
N TRP A 384 -14.32 26.33 -31.48
CA TRP A 384 -15.18 27.05 -32.43
C TRP A 384 -14.73 28.49 -32.70
N GLU A 385 -15.46 29.24 -33.53
CA GLU A 385 -15.09 30.60 -33.94
C GLU A 385 -15.24 31.61 -32.79
N GLY A 386 -14.15 32.29 -32.44
CA GLY A 386 -14.12 33.46 -31.56
C GLY A 386 -13.04 33.39 -30.49
N ALA A 387 -11.90 34.02 -30.76
CA ALA A 387 -10.72 34.17 -29.90
C ALA A 387 -10.97 34.07 -28.38
N GLY A 388 -10.26 33.13 -27.76
CA GLY A 388 -10.25 32.86 -26.33
C GLY A 388 -11.23 31.79 -25.90
N ASN A 389 -12.05 31.25 -26.80
CA ASN A 389 -12.98 30.16 -26.50
C ASN A 389 -12.25 28.79 -26.41
N GLY A 390 -11.07 28.67 -27.00
CA GLY A 390 -10.18 27.51 -26.92
C GLY A 390 -9.09 27.60 -25.84
N ASN A 391 -9.06 28.66 -25.02
CA ASN A 391 -8.03 28.91 -24.01
C ASN A 391 -7.86 27.75 -23.01
N PHE A 392 -6.62 27.46 -22.60
CA PHE A 392 -6.33 26.38 -21.66
C PHE A 392 -5.09 26.68 -20.80
N SER A 393 -5.22 26.66 -19.47
CA SER A 393 -4.06 26.85 -18.57
C SER A 393 -3.36 25.54 -18.24
N GLY A 394 -2.03 25.56 -18.21
CA GLY A 394 -1.21 24.36 -18.01
C GLY A 394 -0.75 24.10 -16.58
N GLU A 395 0.16 23.14 -16.45
CA GLU A 395 0.85 22.86 -15.18
C GLU A 395 1.96 23.87 -14.87
N THR A 396 2.24 24.08 -13.58
CA THR A 396 3.31 24.98 -13.12
C THR A 396 4.60 24.21 -12.82
N TYR A 397 5.72 24.59 -13.43
CA TYR A 397 7.06 24.27 -12.97
C TYR A 397 7.45 25.16 -11.80
N SER A 398 8.09 24.58 -10.79
CA SER A 398 8.96 25.32 -9.87
C SER A 398 10.37 25.29 -10.44
N MET A 399 11.02 26.46 -10.54
CA MET A 399 12.42 26.58 -10.90
C MET A 399 13.23 26.90 -9.66
N ASP A 400 14.34 26.19 -9.51
CA ASP A 400 15.27 26.37 -8.40
C ASP A 400 16.70 26.25 -8.95
N LYS A 401 17.45 27.35 -8.85
CA LYS A 401 18.81 27.53 -9.37
C LYS A 401 19.74 28.05 -8.27
N THR A 402 19.25 28.12 -7.03
CA THR A 402 20.07 28.44 -5.87
C THR A 402 20.81 27.16 -5.44
N PRO A 403 22.14 27.17 -5.37
CA PRO A 403 22.89 26.01 -4.89
C PRO A 403 22.75 25.85 -3.37
N PRO A 404 22.68 24.61 -2.85
CA PRO A 404 22.71 24.38 -1.41
C PRO A 404 24.05 24.83 -0.79
N VAL A 405 23.97 25.39 0.41
CA VAL A 405 25.12 25.86 1.20
C VAL A 405 24.96 25.47 2.67
N VAL A 406 26.07 25.12 3.31
CA VAL A 406 26.12 24.94 4.77
C VAL A 406 26.01 26.31 5.44
N LEU A 407 24.94 26.51 6.21
CA LEU A 407 24.72 27.72 7.01
C LEU A 407 25.49 27.69 8.33
N ALA A 408 25.55 26.53 8.98
CA ALA A 408 26.18 26.38 10.29
C ALA A 408 26.62 24.93 10.56
N ILE A 409 27.70 24.81 11.33
CA ILE A 409 28.13 23.58 12.01
C ILE A 409 28.25 23.94 13.50
N THR A 410 27.33 23.44 14.31
CA THR A 410 27.21 23.74 15.74
C THR A 410 27.32 22.48 16.59
N ARG A 411 27.65 22.65 17.86
CA ARG A 411 27.69 21.58 18.86
C ARG A 411 26.29 21.07 19.22
N ASN A 412 26.13 19.76 19.37
CA ASN A 412 24.89 19.11 19.79
C ASN A 412 25.04 18.29 21.10
N SER A 413 26.27 17.89 21.45
CA SER A 413 26.67 17.39 22.78
C SER A 413 27.18 18.51 23.71
N PRO A 414 27.26 18.30 25.05
CA PRO A 414 27.85 19.25 26.02
C PRO A 414 29.32 19.59 25.75
N ASN A 415 29.75 20.78 26.19
CA ASN A 415 31.13 21.27 26.07
C ASN A 415 31.55 22.13 27.28
N PRO A 416 32.76 21.98 27.84
CA PRO A 416 33.79 20.98 27.53
C PRO A 416 33.35 19.55 27.87
N THR A 417 34.10 18.52 27.43
CA THR A 417 33.64 17.13 27.51
C THR A 417 34.76 16.09 27.58
N ASN A 418 34.52 14.99 28.30
CA ASN A 418 35.36 13.80 28.33
C ASN A 418 34.75 12.59 27.58
N ALA A 419 33.62 12.79 26.88
CA ALA A 419 32.89 11.72 26.23
C ALA A 419 33.68 11.06 25.10
N ALA A 420 33.48 9.75 24.91
CA ALA A 420 34.09 8.96 23.83
C ALA A 420 33.73 9.47 22.42
N SER A 421 32.58 10.12 22.28
CA SER A 421 32.11 10.74 21.05
C SER A 421 31.30 11.99 21.32
N VAL A 422 31.28 12.91 20.35
CA VAL A 422 30.49 14.13 20.33
C VAL A 422 29.76 14.27 19.00
N ASP A 423 28.63 14.97 19.02
CA ASP A 423 27.80 15.21 17.84
C ASP A 423 27.85 16.67 17.40
N PHE A 424 28.06 16.90 16.11
CA PHE A 424 27.87 18.20 15.46
C PHE A 424 26.56 18.21 14.68
N ALA A 425 25.76 19.27 14.82
CA ALA A 425 24.64 19.56 13.95
C ALA A 425 25.09 20.44 12.77
N VAL A 426 24.92 19.91 11.55
CA VAL A 426 25.19 20.58 10.27
C VAL A 426 23.85 20.99 9.67
N THR A 427 23.70 22.30 9.39
CA THR A 427 22.47 22.87 8.81
C THR A 427 22.76 23.47 7.45
N PHE A 428 21.97 23.07 6.45
CA PHE A 428 21.96 23.64 5.10
C PHE A 428 20.85 24.70 4.97
N ASN A 429 20.94 25.60 3.98
CA ASN A 429 19.88 26.56 3.66
C ASN A 429 18.59 25.90 3.14
N GLU A 430 18.71 24.69 2.61
CA GLU A 430 17.64 23.93 1.97
C GLU A 430 17.86 22.42 2.13
N SER A 431 16.94 21.62 1.60
CA SER A 431 17.05 20.16 1.69
C SER A 431 18.05 19.60 0.69
N VAL A 432 18.93 18.71 1.14
CA VAL A 432 19.95 18.08 0.31
C VAL A 432 19.88 16.55 0.31
N SER A 433 20.62 15.94 -0.60
CA SER A 433 20.89 14.51 -0.75
C SER A 433 22.37 14.32 -1.10
N GLY A 434 22.89 13.11 -0.92
CA GLY A 434 24.30 12.79 -1.19
C GLY A 434 25.22 12.86 0.02
N VAL A 435 24.81 13.54 1.11
CA VAL A 435 25.65 13.77 2.31
C VAL A 435 26.17 12.46 2.91
N ASP A 436 27.50 12.29 2.96
CA ASP A 436 28.21 11.19 3.60
C ASP A 436 29.42 11.66 4.43
N LEU A 437 30.29 10.74 4.89
CA LEU A 437 31.44 11.08 5.75
C LEU A 437 32.67 11.59 4.99
N ALA A 438 32.76 11.40 3.67
CA ALA A 438 33.84 11.94 2.84
C ALA A 438 33.67 13.45 2.58
N ASP A 439 32.46 13.98 2.80
CA ASP A 439 32.13 15.40 2.74
C ASP A 439 32.63 16.19 3.96
N PHE A 440 33.21 15.51 4.96
CA PHE A 440 33.68 16.15 6.20
C PHE A 440 35.14 15.83 6.51
N SER A 441 35.75 16.72 7.27
CA SER A 441 37.08 16.54 7.85
C SER A 441 37.13 17.10 9.27
N LEU A 442 38.18 16.74 10.01
CA LEU A 442 38.41 17.18 11.38
C LEU A 442 39.68 18.00 11.45
N SER A 443 39.63 19.14 12.14
CA SER A 443 40.84 19.87 12.54
C SER A 443 41.17 19.50 13.99
N THR A 444 42.14 18.59 14.16
CA THR A 444 42.61 18.09 15.47
C THR A 444 44.13 17.84 15.44
N LEU A 445 44.77 17.75 16.62
CA LEU A 445 46.18 17.35 16.74
C LEU A 445 46.39 15.88 17.11
N ALA A 446 45.44 15.20 17.77
CA ALA A 446 45.56 13.76 18.05
C ALA A 446 44.25 12.96 18.01
N GLY A 447 44.24 11.89 17.19
CA GLY A 447 43.44 10.67 17.44
C GLY A 447 41.92 10.69 17.17
N ALA A 448 41.29 11.83 16.91
CA ALA A 448 39.85 11.89 16.61
C ALA A 448 39.50 11.34 15.21
N THR A 449 38.31 10.75 15.06
CA THR A 449 37.82 10.18 13.78
C THR A 449 36.33 10.39 13.58
N LEU A 450 35.90 10.59 12.33
CA LEU A 450 34.47 10.55 11.96
C LEU A 450 33.91 9.14 12.22
N ALA A 451 32.81 9.06 12.97
CA ALA A 451 32.25 7.80 13.46
C ALA A 451 30.85 7.48 12.89
N GLY A 452 30.05 8.49 12.55
CA GLY A 452 28.72 8.28 11.99
C GLY A 452 28.07 9.56 11.46
N ILE A 453 27.05 9.37 10.62
CA ILE A 453 26.19 10.41 10.07
C ILE A 453 24.73 9.96 10.19
N ASN A 454 23.86 10.84 10.66
CA ASN A 454 22.42 10.60 10.75
C ASN A 454 21.66 11.90 10.46
N GLY A 455 20.71 11.88 9.53
CA GLY A 455 19.97 13.08 9.13
C GLY A 455 19.30 12.94 7.78
N SER A 456 18.51 13.95 7.41
CA SER A 456 17.85 14.05 6.11
C SER A 456 17.33 15.45 5.88
N GLY A 457 17.10 15.83 4.61
CA GLY A 457 16.62 17.16 4.28
C GLY A 457 17.72 18.20 4.52
N SER A 458 17.45 19.24 5.30
CA SER A 458 18.39 20.35 5.52
C SER A 458 19.24 20.23 6.79
N SER A 459 19.15 19.10 7.51
CA SER A 459 19.77 18.94 8.83
C SER A 459 20.38 17.56 9.02
N TYR A 460 21.64 17.53 9.42
CA TYR A 460 22.43 16.32 9.66
C TYR A 460 23.17 16.40 10.99
N THR A 461 23.28 15.26 11.67
CA THR A 461 24.11 15.08 12.86
C THR A 461 25.30 14.22 12.48
N ILE A 462 26.51 14.75 12.69
CA ILE A 462 27.78 14.06 12.43
C ILE A 462 28.42 13.69 13.77
N THR A 463 28.52 12.39 14.04
CA THR A 463 29.14 11.85 15.24
C THR A 463 30.64 11.70 15.03
N VAL A 464 31.42 12.28 15.93
CA VAL A 464 32.88 12.28 15.93
C VAL A 464 33.38 11.56 17.18
N ALA A 465 34.15 10.50 17.01
CA ALA A 465 34.89 9.89 18.11
C ALA A 465 36.04 10.83 18.50
N THR A 466 36.10 11.23 19.77
CA THR A 466 37.02 12.28 20.26
C THR A 466 38.47 11.79 20.40
N GLY A 467 38.70 10.47 20.36
CA GLY A 467 40.01 9.88 20.59
C GLY A 467 40.39 9.87 22.07
N ASN A 468 41.70 9.87 22.37
CA ASN A 468 42.26 9.80 23.72
C ASN A 468 43.08 11.05 24.11
N GLY A 469 43.00 12.12 23.32
CA GLY A 469 43.76 13.36 23.53
C GLY A 469 42.97 14.45 24.26
N ASN A 470 43.69 15.47 24.74
CA ASN A 470 43.14 16.66 25.39
C ASN A 470 43.30 17.85 24.45
N ASP A 471 42.47 17.90 23.41
CA ASP A 471 42.61 18.81 22.26
C ASP A 471 41.27 19.45 21.89
N GLU A 472 41.31 20.51 21.07
CA GLU A 472 40.11 20.96 20.37
C GLU A 472 39.78 20.06 19.17
N VAL A 473 38.48 19.83 18.97
CA VAL A 473 37.89 19.13 17.82
C VAL A 473 36.88 20.04 17.14
N ARG A 474 37.14 20.41 15.88
CA ARG A 474 36.17 21.08 15.01
C ARG A 474 35.94 20.25 13.74
N LEU A 475 34.67 20.14 13.36
CA LEU A 475 34.23 19.55 12.09
C LEU A 475 34.20 20.63 10.99
N ASP A 476 34.87 20.33 9.88
CA ASP A 476 34.90 21.16 8.67
C ASP A 476 34.21 20.42 7.51
N PHE A 477 33.33 21.09 6.78
CA PHE A 477 32.71 20.58 5.55
C PHE A 477 33.64 20.82 4.35
N ILE A 478 33.94 19.76 3.61
CA ILE A 478 34.70 19.77 2.37
C ILE A 478 33.75 19.53 1.21
N ASP A 479 33.65 20.51 0.32
CA ASP A 479 32.90 20.38 -0.91
C ASP A 479 33.64 19.52 -1.95
N ASN A 480 32.90 18.62 -2.59
CA ASN A 480 33.38 17.64 -3.55
C ASN A 480 32.34 17.35 -4.68
N ASP A 481 31.33 18.23 -4.82
CA ASP A 481 30.16 18.08 -5.73
C ASP A 481 29.27 16.83 -5.47
N SER A 482 29.42 16.11 -4.35
CA SER A 482 28.58 14.93 -4.02
C SER A 482 27.17 15.30 -3.55
N ILE A 483 27.03 16.46 -2.89
CA ILE A 483 25.81 16.91 -2.24
C ILE A 483 24.99 17.75 -3.22
N PHE A 484 23.71 17.41 -3.39
CA PHE A 484 22.79 18.11 -4.28
C PHE A 484 21.38 18.26 -3.71
N ASP A 485 20.66 19.30 -4.16
CA ASP A 485 19.26 19.57 -3.82
C ASP A 485 18.26 18.76 -4.72
N PRO A 486 16.93 18.84 -4.49
CA PRO A 486 15.94 18.15 -5.33
C PRO A 486 15.83 18.64 -6.79
N ALA A 487 16.36 19.82 -7.11
CA ALA A 487 16.43 20.38 -8.47
C ALA A 487 17.72 19.97 -9.22
N GLY A 488 18.71 19.45 -8.49
CA GLY A 488 20.01 18.99 -8.97
C GLY A 488 21.12 20.04 -8.95
N ASN A 489 21.04 21.11 -8.13
CA ASN A 489 22.20 21.99 -7.92
C ASN A 489 23.13 21.36 -6.87
N THR A 490 24.44 21.37 -7.12
CA THR A 490 25.45 20.88 -6.16
C THR A 490 25.91 21.98 -5.20
N THR A 491 26.45 21.60 -4.05
CA THR A 491 27.28 22.51 -3.23
C THR A 491 28.45 23.09 -4.05
N GLN A 492 28.94 24.27 -3.65
CA GLN A 492 30.00 24.99 -4.42
C GLN A 492 31.20 25.46 -3.60
N THR A 493 31.11 25.40 -2.27
CA THR A 493 32.17 25.85 -1.35
C THR A 493 32.08 25.10 -0.03
N GLY A 494 33.24 24.65 0.49
CA GLY A 494 33.35 24.10 1.84
C GLY A 494 33.08 25.12 2.96
N PHE A 495 32.90 24.65 4.19
CA PHE A 495 32.60 25.47 5.38
C PHE A 495 33.53 25.08 6.53
N THR A 496 34.39 26.01 6.95
CA THR A 496 35.45 25.75 7.96
C THR A 496 35.40 26.70 9.16
N SER A 497 34.23 27.28 9.43
CA SER A 497 33.99 28.25 10.52
C SER A 497 32.98 27.74 11.55
N GLY A 498 32.94 26.42 11.75
CA GLY A 498 32.10 25.77 12.76
C GLY A 498 32.61 25.97 14.20
N GLU A 499 31.77 25.60 15.16
CA GLU A 499 32.18 25.56 16.58
C GLU A 499 33.20 24.44 16.86
N SER A 500 34.01 24.61 17.90
CA SER A 500 34.92 23.57 18.43
C SER A 500 34.41 22.96 19.74
N TYR A 501 34.64 21.66 19.91
CA TYR A 501 34.64 20.99 21.19
C TYR A 501 36.03 21.09 21.84
N SER A 502 36.08 21.41 23.13
CA SER A 502 37.26 21.23 23.96
C SER A 502 37.15 19.87 24.66
N VAL A 503 37.96 18.91 24.23
CA VAL A 503 37.98 17.56 24.81
C VAL A 503 38.99 17.53 25.95
N ASP A 504 38.59 17.02 27.10
CA ASP A 504 39.47 16.83 28.24
C ASP A 504 39.38 15.42 28.80
N ARG A 505 40.48 14.65 28.68
CA ARG A 505 40.68 13.34 29.28
C ARG A 505 41.78 13.37 30.35
N ALA A 506 42.27 14.56 30.75
CA ALA A 506 43.14 14.63 31.92
C ALA A 506 42.34 14.20 33.14
N ALA A 507 42.89 13.26 33.89
CA ALA A 507 42.41 13.04 35.24
C ALA A 507 43.04 14.09 36.16
N PRO A 508 42.28 14.67 37.11
CA PRO A 508 42.89 15.44 38.18
C PRO A 508 43.83 14.52 38.98
N THR A 509 44.87 15.08 39.60
CA THR A 509 45.85 14.33 40.40
C THR A 509 46.08 14.99 41.74
N VAL A 510 46.45 14.22 42.76
CA VAL A 510 46.79 14.76 44.07
C VAL A 510 48.21 15.34 44.04
N VAL A 511 48.34 16.62 44.32
CA VAL A 511 49.62 17.34 44.40
C VAL A 511 50.27 17.16 45.77
N SER A 512 49.50 17.20 46.85
CA SER A 512 50.01 16.99 48.22
C SER A 512 48.91 16.78 49.26
N ILE A 513 49.17 15.94 50.27
CA ILE A 513 48.37 15.81 51.49
C ILE A 513 49.29 16.07 52.70
N ILE A 514 49.09 17.18 53.40
CA ILE A 514 50.01 17.69 54.43
C ILE A 514 49.28 17.91 55.77
N PRO A 515 49.72 17.28 56.88
CA PRO A 515 49.14 17.54 58.20
C PRO A 515 49.48 18.93 58.73
N SER A 516 48.48 19.62 59.26
CA SER A 516 48.61 20.81 60.09
C SER A 516 49.00 20.39 61.51
N ARG A 517 50.03 21.03 62.07
CA ARG A 517 50.70 20.53 63.28
C ARG A 517 49.95 20.89 64.57
N GLN A 518 49.16 19.94 65.10
CA GLN A 518 48.73 19.92 66.50
C GLN A 518 49.03 18.56 67.15
N PRO A 519 50.25 18.34 67.70
CA PRO A 519 50.44 17.23 68.63
C PRO A 519 49.57 17.42 69.88
N ASP A 520 49.12 16.32 70.46
CA ASP A 520 48.34 16.22 71.71
C ASP A 520 46.87 16.68 71.66
N ALA A 521 46.32 16.99 70.48
CA ALA A 521 44.89 17.28 70.30
C ALA A 521 44.11 16.03 69.87
N PRO A 522 42.84 15.83 70.30
CA PRO A 522 41.99 14.71 69.86
C PRO A 522 41.49 14.86 68.41
N SER A 523 41.97 15.88 67.68
CA SER A 523 41.69 16.12 66.27
C SER A 523 42.91 16.74 65.57
N VAL A 524 43.15 16.38 64.32
CA VAL A 524 44.24 16.88 63.44
C VAL A 524 43.64 17.28 62.09
N ASP A 525 44.07 18.42 61.54
CA ASP A 525 43.66 18.84 60.18
C ASP A 525 44.72 18.46 59.15
N PHE A 526 44.31 18.06 57.96
CA PHE A 526 45.18 17.86 56.79
C PHE A 526 44.75 18.78 55.65
N THR A 527 45.71 19.44 54.99
CA THR A 527 45.48 20.17 53.75
C THR A 527 45.75 19.25 52.56
N VAL A 528 44.72 19.01 51.76
CA VAL A 528 44.76 18.24 50.51
C VAL A 528 44.77 19.26 49.35
N SER A 529 45.70 19.09 48.40
CA SER A 529 45.79 19.92 47.19
C SER A 529 45.80 19.03 45.96
N PHE A 530 45.02 19.43 44.96
CA PHE A 530 44.86 18.76 43.67
C PHE A 530 45.50 19.58 42.54
N SER A 531 45.75 18.96 41.37
CA SER A 531 46.33 19.63 40.20
C SER A 531 45.43 20.72 39.61
N GLU A 532 44.13 20.61 39.87
CA GLU A 532 43.07 21.46 39.33
C GLU A 532 41.82 21.42 40.23
N PRO A 533 40.77 22.20 39.93
CA PRO A 533 39.52 22.17 40.69
C PRO A 533 38.79 20.83 40.60
N VAL A 534 38.47 20.24 41.76
CA VAL A 534 37.68 19.00 41.86
C VAL A 534 36.39 19.21 42.66
N THR A 535 35.53 18.20 42.59
CA THR A 535 34.27 18.04 43.33
C THR A 535 34.19 16.61 43.86
N GLY A 536 33.14 16.27 44.60
CA GLY A 536 32.97 14.93 45.19
C GLY A 536 33.69 14.72 46.53
N VAL A 537 34.84 15.37 46.75
CA VAL A 537 35.69 15.21 47.96
C VAL A 537 34.91 15.26 49.27
N ASP A 538 34.72 14.10 49.89
CA ASP A 538 34.05 13.93 51.18
C ASP A 538 34.83 13.02 52.15
N GLY A 539 34.23 12.64 53.28
CA GLY A 539 34.91 11.86 54.32
C GLY A 539 35.19 10.40 53.96
N GLY A 540 34.54 9.85 52.94
CA GLY A 540 34.70 8.48 52.45
C GLY A 540 35.90 8.29 51.50
N ASP A 541 36.44 9.37 50.94
CA ASP A 541 37.57 9.34 50.00
C ASP A 541 38.94 9.28 50.72
N PHE A 542 38.90 9.23 52.05
CA PHE A 542 40.10 9.21 52.88
C PHE A 542 40.14 7.93 53.71
N SER A 543 41.25 7.21 53.57
CA SER A 543 41.64 6.17 54.50
C SER A 543 42.72 6.68 55.45
N PHE A 544 42.91 5.94 56.52
CA PHE A 544 43.95 6.21 57.50
C PHE A 544 44.92 5.04 57.54
N PHE A 545 46.19 5.30 57.26
CA PHE A 545 47.24 4.45 57.80
C PHE A 545 47.47 4.92 59.24
N THR A 546 46.81 4.23 60.16
CA THR A 546 46.81 4.49 61.60
C THR A 546 46.47 3.15 62.27
N MET A 547 47.22 2.73 63.27
CA MET A 547 47.07 1.43 63.93
C MET A 547 45.77 1.30 64.72
N ASN A 548 45.06 2.42 64.98
CA ASN A 548 44.23 2.53 66.18
C ASN A 548 42.86 3.20 65.99
N GLY A 549 42.55 3.60 64.77
CA GLY A 549 41.33 4.32 64.44
C GLY A 549 41.51 5.84 64.43
N ALA A 550 41.16 6.41 63.28
CA ALA A 550 40.92 7.82 63.10
C ALA A 550 39.69 7.98 62.21
N THR A 551 38.95 9.08 62.33
CA THR A 551 37.73 9.33 61.57
C THR A 551 37.70 10.76 61.06
N VAL A 552 37.32 10.95 59.79
CA VAL A 552 37.06 12.29 59.26
C VAL A 552 35.85 12.87 60.00
N THR A 553 36.01 14.06 60.57
CA THR A 553 34.95 14.81 61.26
C THR A 553 34.31 15.86 60.35
N THR A 554 35.12 16.59 59.58
CA THR A 554 34.65 17.54 58.56
C THR A 554 35.62 17.62 57.40
N VAL A 555 35.09 17.64 56.18
CA VAL A 555 35.80 18.10 54.97
C VAL A 555 35.27 19.49 54.64
N THR A 556 36.17 20.47 54.49
CA THR A 556 35.83 21.86 54.17
C THR A 556 36.80 22.44 53.15
N GLY A 557 36.34 23.32 52.26
CA GLY A 557 37.14 23.84 51.16
C GLY A 557 36.37 23.79 49.85
N GLY A 558 37.10 23.77 48.73
CA GLY A 558 36.51 23.75 47.39
C GLY A 558 37.48 24.21 46.32
N GLY A 559 37.26 23.78 45.08
CA GLY A 559 38.20 23.99 43.99
C GLY A 559 39.36 23.01 44.11
N SER A 560 40.61 23.48 44.04
CA SER A 560 41.79 22.60 44.06
C SER A 560 42.37 22.37 45.47
N GLN A 561 41.74 22.87 46.53
CA GLN A 561 42.20 22.72 47.91
C GLN A 561 41.09 22.44 48.90
N TYR A 562 41.36 21.48 49.79
CA TYR A 562 40.47 21.00 50.84
C TYR A 562 41.22 20.84 52.17
N ILE A 563 40.49 21.01 53.27
CA ILE A 563 40.92 20.79 54.65
C ILE A 563 40.08 19.64 55.21
N VAL A 564 40.75 18.58 55.64
CA VAL A 564 40.16 17.37 56.19
C VAL A 564 40.51 17.32 57.69
N SER A 565 39.52 17.54 58.54
CA SER A 565 39.65 17.45 60.00
C SER A 565 39.39 16.02 60.46
N VAL A 566 40.26 15.47 61.32
CA VAL A 566 40.34 14.04 61.65
C VAL A 566 40.41 13.84 63.16
N SER A 567 39.44 13.16 63.77
CA SER A 567 39.52 12.74 65.19
C SER A 567 40.26 11.41 65.39
N ILE A 568 40.92 11.23 66.54
CA ILE A 568 41.88 10.14 66.82
C ILE A 568 41.64 9.42 68.18
N GLN A 569 41.92 8.11 68.30
CA GLN A 569 41.50 7.17 69.40
C GLN A 569 42.65 6.64 70.32
N PRO A 570 42.45 6.16 71.60
CA PRO A 570 43.43 6.05 72.78
C PRO A 570 44.42 4.83 72.91
N GLY A 571 45.74 4.96 73.27
CA GLY A 571 46.81 3.86 73.36
C GLY A 571 48.29 4.04 72.77
N ARG A 572 48.66 3.78 71.45
CA ARG A 572 49.94 4.13 70.67
C ARG A 572 49.98 4.15 69.06
N ASP A 573 50.23 5.25 68.28
CA ASP A 573 50.11 5.33 66.75
C ASP A 573 51.15 6.14 65.86
N SER A 574 51.04 6.02 64.51
CA SER A 574 51.58 6.84 63.42
C SER A 574 50.55 7.12 62.30
N LEU A 575 49.79 8.21 62.44
CA LEU A 575 48.71 8.63 61.53
C LEU A 575 49.23 9.20 60.21
N ARG A 576 48.77 8.64 59.09
CA ARG A 576 48.88 9.22 57.75
C ARG A 576 47.49 9.19 57.11
N LEU A 577 46.99 10.36 56.70
CA LEU A 577 45.81 10.48 55.86
C LEU A 577 46.20 10.09 54.43
N ASP A 578 45.65 9.01 53.92
CA ASP A 578 45.81 8.60 52.53
C ASP A 578 44.51 8.85 51.80
N LEU A 579 44.58 9.53 50.66
CA LEU A 579 43.42 9.63 49.78
C LEU A 579 43.29 8.29 49.06
N VAL A 580 42.13 7.66 49.24
CA VAL A 580 41.74 6.45 48.52
C VAL A 580 40.74 6.83 47.45
N ASP A 581 41.24 6.80 46.22
CA ASP A 581 40.44 7.07 45.05
C ASP A 581 39.45 5.92 44.82
N ASN A 582 38.18 6.29 44.78
CA ASN A 582 37.01 5.43 44.60
C ASN A 582 36.17 5.89 43.39
N ASP A 583 36.77 6.66 42.47
CA ASP A 583 36.12 7.36 41.36
C ASP A 583 35.04 8.41 41.76
N SER A 584 34.87 8.76 43.05
CA SER A 584 33.92 9.80 43.49
C SER A 584 34.43 11.24 43.25
N ILE A 585 35.75 11.43 43.29
CA ILE A 585 36.40 12.74 43.17
C ILE A 585 36.56 13.04 41.69
N LEU A 586 35.77 13.99 41.20
CA LEU A 586 35.68 14.35 39.79
C LEU A 586 36.18 15.78 39.54
N ASP A 587 36.81 16.03 38.40
CA ASP A 587 37.02 17.39 37.90
C ASP A 587 35.67 18.08 37.51
N GLY A 588 35.76 19.27 36.91
CA GLY A 588 34.57 20.00 36.43
C GLY A 588 33.84 19.40 35.22
N ILE A 589 34.36 18.32 34.62
CA ILE A 589 33.87 17.67 33.39
C ILE A 589 33.39 16.23 33.67
N GLY A 590 33.86 15.63 34.77
CA GLY A 590 33.53 14.27 35.19
C GLY A 590 34.68 13.27 35.03
N ASN A 591 35.94 13.70 34.90
CA ASN A 591 37.08 12.78 34.95
C ASN A 591 37.40 12.44 36.42
N PRO A 592 37.44 11.15 36.79
CA PRO A 592 37.81 10.73 38.14
C PRO A 592 39.31 10.90 38.40
N LEU A 593 39.64 11.12 39.66
CA LEU A 593 40.99 11.35 40.16
C LEU A 593 41.96 10.21 39.77
N GLY A 594 43.09 10.56 39.13
CA GLY A 594 44.05 9.60 38.59
C GLY A 594 43.59 8.79 37.37
N GLY A 595 42.30 8.84 37.03
CA GLY A 595 41.69 8.21 35.86
C GLY A 595 40.88 6.97 36.24
N ALA A 596 39.90 6.61 35.40
CA ALA A 596 38.85 5.67 35.76
C ALA A 596 39.36 4.32 36.31
N GLY A 597 38.99 4.00 37.55
CA GLY A 597 39.24 2.74 38.23
C GLY A 597 39.82 2.92 39.63
N PHE A 598 39.09 2.43 40.63
CA PHE A 598 39.46 2.41 42.05
C PHE A 598 40.96 2.31 42.30
N GLY A 599 41.49 3.39 42.86
CA GLY A 599 42.85 3.49 43.37
C GLY A 599 43.89 4.05 42.41
N ASN A 600 43.50 4.48 41.21
CA ASN A 600 44.40 5.15 40.27
C ASN A 600 44.82 6.55 40.78
N GLY A 601 43.91 7.25 41.44
CA GLY A 601 44.16 8.53 42.11
C GLY A 601 44.80 8.44 43.50
N ASN A 602 45.11 7.23 43.99
CA ASN A 602 45.61 7.01 45.34
C ASN A 602 46.86 7.83 45.64
N ALA A 603 46.81 8.56 46.76
CA ALA A 603 47.91 9.41 47.18
C ALA A 603 48.22 9.24 48.67
N LEU A 604 49.48 8.96 48.97
CA LEU A 604 49.94 8.80 50.34
C LEU A 604 50.23 10.17 50.97
N GLY A 605 49.74 10.40 52.18
CA GLY A 605 49.97 11.66 52.89
C GLY A 605 51.28 11.75 53.67
N GLY A 606 51.47 12.88 54.33
CA GLY A 606 52.51 13.04 55.35
C GLY A 606 52.19 12.22 56.61
N ILE A 607 53.16 11.44 57.10
CA ILE A 607 53.05 10.68 58.35
C ILE A 607 53.24 11.60 59.57
N LEU A 608 52.36 11.47 60.56
CA LEU A 608 52.35 12.18 61.83
C LEU A 608 52.25 11.18 63.00
N ASN A 609 53.30 11.07 63.81
CA ASN A 609 53.33 10.14 64.94
C ASN A 609 52.52 10.67 66.14
N ILE A 610 51.54 9.91 66.62
CA ILE A 610 50.55 10.27 67.67
C ILE A 610 50.23 9.06 68.54
N ASP A 611 50.38 9.14 69.87
CA ASP A 611 50.56 7.96 70.74
C ASP A 611 49.23 7.31 71.22
N ILE A 612 48.32 6.77 70.37
CA ILE A 612 47.01 6.24 70.87
C ILE A 612 46.30 4.97 70.10
N ALA A 613 45.88 3.74 70.66
CA ALA A 613 45.66 2.23 70.28
C ALA A 613 44.83 1.08 71.06
N THR A 614 44.19 0.05 70.38
CA THR A 614 43.68 -1.37 70.77
C THR A 614 43.33 -2.34 69.55
N PRO A 615 43.10 -3.69 69.64
CA PRO A 615 42.78 -4.61 68.49
C PRO A 615 41.32 -4.61 67.96
N ILE A 616 41.06 -4.95 66.69
CA ILE A 616 39.71 -4.91 66.04
C ILE A 616 39.44 -5.98 64.95
N ALA A 617 38.16 -6.16 64.56
CA ALA A 617 37.74 -6.93 63.37
C ALA A 617 37.67 -6.03 62.13
N THR A 618 38.03 -6.54 60.95
CA THR A 618 38.25 -5.73 59.73
C THR A 618 37.39 -6.11 58.53
N SER A 619 36.94 -7.36 58.40
CA SER A 619 36.04 -7.78 57.30
C SER A 619 35.32 -9.09 57.59
N ILE A 620 34.11 -9.25 57.05
CA ILE A 620 33.43 -10.55 56.86
C ILE A 620 32.83 -10.59 55.44
N ILE A 621 33.45 -11.35 54.55
CA ILE A 621 33.09 -11.41 53.11
C ILE A 621 32.66 -12.82 52.69
N ARG A 622 31.86 -12.91 51.62
CA ARG A 622 31.49 -14.19 50.97
C ARG A 622 32.68 -14.79 50.23
N ALA A 623 32.80 -16.12 50.29
CA ALA A 623 33.77 -16.91 49.54
C ALA A 623 33.11 -17.99 48.67
N SER A 624 31.86 -17.79 48.28
CA SER A 624 31.09 -18.70 47.42
C SER A 624 30.24 -17.90 46.44
N ALA A 625 29.69 -18.56 45.41
CA ALA A 625 28.82 -17.92 44.41
C ALA A 625 27.54 -17.33 45.05
N ASN A 626 26.98 -16.29 44.42
CA ASN A 626 25.77 -15.61 44.87
C ASN A 626 24.98 -15.03 43.67
N PRO A 627 23.66 -15.30 43.53
CA PRO A 627 22.85 -16.23 44.31
C PRO A 627 23.35 -17.68 44.20
N THR A 628 22.90 -18.58 45.07
CA THR A 628 23.39 -19.97 45.08
C THR A 628 22.37 -21.00 45.53
N ASN A 629 22.35 -22.14 44.82
CA ASN A 629 21.61 -23.34 45.21
C ASN A 629 22.47 -24.38 45.97
N ALA A 630 23.76 -24.11 46.16
CA ALA A 630 24.70 -25.06 46.76
C ALA A 630 24.33 -25.33 48.23
N PRO A 631 24.47 -26.58 48.73
CA PRO A 631 24.12 -26.94 50.11
C PRO A 631 25.04 -26.32 51.17
N THR A 632 26.20 -25.80 50.76
CA THR A 632 27.20 -25.19 51.62
C THR A 632 27.75 -23.93 50.97
N ALA A 633 28.08 -22.93 51.79
CA ALA A 633 28.78 -21.72 51.41
C ALA A 633 29.85 -21.39 52.47
N SER A 634 30.73 -20.45 52.18
CA SER A 634 31.81 -20.03 53.08
C SER A 634 31.88 -18.52 53.21
N PHE A 635 32.26 -18.04 54.39
CA PHE A 635 32.65 -16.65 54.65
C PHE A 635 34.13 -16.58 55.06
N ILE A 636 34.79 -15.45 54.81
CA ILE A 636 36.13 -15.14 55.31
C ILE A 636 36.03 -13.95 56.27
N VAL A 637 36.46 -14.19 57.52
CA VAL A 637 36.55 -13.20 58.60
C VAL A 637 38.02 -12.79 58.77
N THR A 638 38.29 -11.50 58.96
CA THR A 638 39.67 -10.97 59.11
C THR A 638 39.77 -10.05 60.32
N PHE A 639 40.84 -10.18 61.09
CA PHE A 639 41.16 -9.31 62.25
C PHE A 639 42.39 -8.43 61.99
N SER A 640 42.53 -7.32 62.72
CA SER A 640 43.65 -6.36 62.57
C SER A 640 45.00 -6.91 63.01
N GLU A 641 44.99 -7.91 63.90
CA GLU A 641 46.16 -8.66 64.33
C GLU A 641 45.78 -10.13 64.61
N ALA A 642 46.75 -10.94 65.05
CA ALA A 642 46.49 -12.33 65.41
C ALA A 642 45.70 -12.40 66.73
N VAL A 643 44.47 -12.93 66.65
CA VAL A 643 43.59 -13.12 67.81
C VAL A 643 43.45 -14.61 68.20
N GLU A 644 43.24 -14.81 69.49
CA GLU A 644 42.84 -16.05 70.14
C GLU A 644 41.37 -15.92 70.61
N GLY A 645 40.72 -17.04 70.95
CA GLY A 645 39.33 -17.07 71.45
C GLY A 645 38.26 -17.43 70.40
N VAL A 646 38.47 -17.08 69.12
CA VAL A 646 37.45 -17.21 68.06
C VAL A 646 36.85 -18.62 67.95
N ASP A 647 35.56 -18.75 68.27
CA ASP A 647 34.76 -19.96 68.12
C ASP A 647 33.37 -19.70 67.50
N ALA A 648 32.44 -20.67 67.54
CA ALA A 648 31.13 -20.57 66.90
C ALA A 648 30.10 -19.74 67.70
N GLY A 649 30.36 -19.44 68.98
CA GLY A 649 29.55 -18.56 69.82
C GLY A 649 29.67 -17.09 69.41
N ASP A 650 30.84 -16.70 68.88
CA ASP A 650 31.12 -15.35 68.39
C ASP A 650 30.36 -14.98 67.12
N PHE A 651 29.60 -15.90 66.52
CA PHE A 651 28.94 -15.66 65.24
C PHE A 651 27.43 -15.91 65.29
N SER A 652 26.69 -14.92 64.81
CA SER A 652 25.27 -15.05 64.50
C SER A 652 25.09 -15.27 63.00
N LEU A 653 24.30 -16.28 62.64
CA LEU A 653 23.94 -16.58 61.26
C LEU A 653 22.43 -16.46 61.09
N THR A 654 21.96 -15.61 60.18
CA THR A 654 20.51 -15.30 60.07
C THR A 654 19.65 -16.47 59.57
N ASN A 655 20.26 -17.42 58.87
CA ASN A 655 19.61 -18.63 58.34
C ASN A 655 20.67 -19.74 58.17
N GLY A 656 20.31 -21.02 58.26
CA GLY A 656 21.27 -22.14 58.15
C GLY A 656 22.02 -22.47 59.46
N SER A 657 23.23 -23.03 59.34
CA SER A 657 24.08 -23.37 60.49
C SER A 657 25.58 -23.32 60.16
N ILE A 658 26.42 -22.90 61.12
CA ILE A 658 27.88 -23.01 61.01
C ILE A 658 28.30 -24.48 61.14
N ASN A 659 29.17 -24.95 60.25
CA ASN A 659 29.65 -26.33 60.19
C ASN A 659 31.03 -26.47 60.86
N ASP A 660 31.98 -25.63 60.45
CA ASP A 660 33.32 -25.52 61.02
C ASP A 660 33.89 -24.11 60.80
N ILE A 661 34.88 -23.76 61.63
CA ILE A 661 35.66 -22.53 61.55
C ILE A 661 37.13 -22.92 61.41
N GLN A 662 37.76 -22.50 60.33
CA GLN A 662 39.16 -22.81 60.02
C GLN A 662 40.04 -21.60 60.34
N ASN A 663 40.82 -21.71 61.41
CA ASN A 663 41.78 -20.69 61.82
C ASN A 663 42.98 -20.68 60.87
N LEU A 664 43.17 -19.55 60.19
CA LEU A 664 44.28 -19.20 59.29
C LEU A 664 44.87 -17.83 59.71
N SER A 665 44.94 -17.57 61.03
CA SER A 665 45.16 -16.27 61.68
C SER A 665 46.14 -15.35 60.93
N PRO A 666 45.76 -14.09 60.63
CA PRO A 666 44.61 -13.34 61.17
C PRO A 666 43.26 -13.59 60.46
N PHE A 667 43.20 -14.56 59.55
CA PHE A 667 42.00 -14.91 58.78
C PHE A 667 41.29 -16.14 59.37
N PHE A 668 39.97 -16.22 59.22
CA PHE A 668 39.17 -17.39 59.58
C PHE A 668 38.17 -17.69 58.47
N ILE A 669 38.09 -18.95 58.02
CA ILE A 669 37.05 -19.38 57.07
C ILE A 669 35.92 -20.02 57.87
N VAL A 670 34.73 -19.44 57.78
CA VAL A 670 33.51 -19.96 58.43
C VAL A 670 32.68 -20.66 57.36
N ASN A 671 32.64 -21.98 57.37
CA ASN A 671 31.83 -22.75 56.42
C ASN A 671 30.43 -22.97 57.02
N VAL A 672 29.40 -22.73 56.23
CA VAL A 672 28.00 -22.78 56.64
C VAL A 672 27.19 -23.72 55.76
N SER A 673 26.18 -24.37 56.34
CA SER A 673 25.13 -25.07 55.60
C SER A 673 24.04 -24.06 55.23
N THR A 674 23.69 -23.97 53.95
CA THR A 674 22.84 -22.89 53.40
C THR A 674 21.34 -23.05 53.68
N GLY A 675 20.94 -24.02 54.50
CA GLY A 675 19.53 -24.36 54.72
C GLY A 675 18.92 -25.13 53.54
N ALA A 676 17.59 -25.27 53.55
CA ALA A 676 16.83 -26.03 52.56
C ALA A 676 15.68 -25.23 51.90
N ALA A 677 15.62 -23.93 52.17
CA ALA A 677 14.59 -23.02 51.69
C ALA A 677 15.23 -21.71 51.21
N ASP A 678 14.54 -21.02 50.31
CA ASP A 678 14.99 -19.77 49.71
C ASP A 678 15.01 -18.63 50.74
N GLY A 679 15.89 -17.65 50.52
CA GLY A 679 15.97 -16.44 51.34
C GLY A 679 17.40 -15.94 51.59
N GLU A 680 17.53 -14.89 52.38
CA GLU A 680 18.84 -14.28 52.67
C GLU A 680 19.55 -14.93 53.87
N MET A 681 20.88 -14.95 53.80
CA MET A 681 21.77 -15.49 54.83
C MET A 681 22.95 -14.54 55.06
N ARG A 682 23.10 -14.02 56.28
CA ARG A 682 24.20 -13.15 56.71
C ARG A 682 24.92 -13.75 57.89
N LEU A 683 26.25 -13.65 57.91
CA LEU A 683 27.10 -13.93 59.06
C LEU A 683 27.49 -12.61 59.73
N ASP A 684 27.20 -12.47 61.01
CA ASP A 684 27.59 -11.34 61.86
C ASP A 684 28.50 -11.83 62.98
N LEU A 685 29.60 -11.12 63.24
CA LEU A 685 30.43 -11.31 64.43
C LEU A 685 29.81 -10.55 65.61
N LEU A 686 29.56 -11.28 66.69
CA LEU A 686 29.11 -10.79 67.98
C LEU A 686 30.27 -10.89 68.98
N ASP A 687 30.78 -9.74 69.39
CA ASP A 687 31.81 -9.63 70.41
C ASP A 687 31.21 -9.75 71.82
N ASP A 688 31.78 -10.66 72.63
CA ASP A 688 31.45 -10.86 74.05
C ASP A 688 32.69 -10.73 74.97
N ASP A 689 33.73 -10.03 74.51
CA ASP A 689 35.08 -9.94 75.09
C ASP A 689 35.92 -11.25 75.04
N SER A 690 35.41 -12.37 74.52
CA SER A 690 36.16 -13.64 74.47
C SER A 690 37.30 -13.65 73.44
N ILE A 691 37.16 -12.91 72.34
CA ILE A 691 38.20 -12.75 71.31
C ILE A 691 39.23 -11.72 71.80
N HIS A 692 40.51 -12.08 71.83
CA HIS A 692 41.58 -11.23 72.35
C HIS A 692 42.91 -11.46 71.62
N ASN A 693 43.82 -10.48 71.65
CA ASN A 693 45.19 -10.70 71.18
C ASN A 693 46.04 -11.47 72.21
N ALA A 694 47.26 -11.88 71.84
CA ALA A 694 48.16 -12.67 72.69
C ALA A 694 48.57 -11.99 74.03
N GLN A 695 48.24 -10.71 74.20
CA GLN A 695 48.47 -9.93 75.42
C GLN A 695 47.23 -9.90 76.33
N GLY A 696 46.11 -10.52 75.93
CA GLY A 696 44.86 -10.53 76.67
C GLY A 696 44.02 -9.26 76.54
N ILE A 697 44.24 -8.47 75.47
CA ILE A 697 43.41 -7.30 75.18
C ILE A 697 42.26 -7.74 74.27
N SER A 698 41.03 -7.59 74.76
CA SER A 698 39.81 -7.96 74.02
C SER A 698 39.62 -7.13 72.75
N LEU A 699 38.99 -7.76 71.77
CA LEU A 699 38.55 -7.18 70.50
C LEU A 699 37.73 -5.91 70.75
N GLY A 700 38.01 -4.81 70.03
CA GLY A 700 37.36 -3.51 70.23
C GLY A 700 37.76 -2.77 71.52
N GLY A 701 38.60 -3.36 72.36
CA GLY A 701 38.85 -2.90 73.73
C GLY A 701 37.97 -3.65 74.73
N ASN A 702 37.85 -3.16 75.96
CA ASN A 702 37.17 -3.90 77.03
C ASN A 702 35.68 -3.52 77.14
N GLY A 703 34.78 -4.37 76.65
CA GLY A 703 33.33 -4.28 76.88
C GLY A 703 32.46 -4.77 75.72
N ALA A 704 31.91 -5.97 75.86
CA ALA A 704 31.02 -6.69 74.94
C ALA A 704 30.18 -5.83 73.97
N GLY A 705 30.36 -6.13 72.68
CA GLY A 705 29.69 -5.51 71.55
C GLY A 705 30.46 -4.35 70.92
N ASN A 706 31.62 -3.98 71.48
CA ASN A 706 32.49 -2.95 70.91
C ASN A 706 33.29 -3.47 69.70
N GLY A 707 33.45 -4.80 69.57
CA GLY A 707 34.09 -5.50 68.46
C GLY A 707 33.11 -6.06 67.40
N ASN A 708 31.80 -5.82 67.54
CA ASN A 708 30.76 -6.33 66.63
C ASN A 708 31.02 -5.96 65.17
N PHE A 709 30.85 -6.90 64.25
CA PHE A 709 31.05 -6.68 62.81
C PHE A 709 29.99 -7.40 61.97
N SER A 710 29.25 -6.67 61.12
CA SER A 710 28.28 -7.28 60.21
C SER A 710 28.89 -7.66 58.86
N GLY A 711 28.62 -8.88 58.40
CA GLY A 711 29.10 -9.39 57.12
C GLY A 711 28.17 -9.20 55.93
N GLU A 712 28.62 -9.68 54.78
CA GLU A 712 27.86 -9.70 53.53
C GLU A 712 26.68 -10.71 53.56
N THR A 713 25.68 -10.52 52.69
CA THR A 713 24.52 -11.41 52.54
C THR A 713 24.63 -12.35 51.33
N PHE A 714 24.36 -13.64 51.51
CA PHE A 714 24.00 -14.56 50.42
C PHE A 714 22.48 -14.51 50.16
N THR A 715 22.10 -14.69 48.90
CA THR A 715 20.75 -15.04 48.45
C THR A 715 20.74 -16.53 48.13
N ILE A 716 20.04 -17.32 48.94
CA ILE A 716 19.85 -18.74 48.71
C ILE A 716 18.60 -18.92 47.86
N ASP A 717 18.74 -19.68 46.79
CA ASP A 717 17.66 -19.94 45.85
C ASP A 717 17.71 -21.41 45.40
N ARG A 718 16.68 -22.15 45.76
CA ARG A 718 16.46 -23.58 45.48
C ARG A 718 15.26 -23.80 44.56
N THR A 719 14.56 -22.74 44.15
CA THR A 719 13.35 -22.85 43.34
C THR A 719 13.74 -22.96 41.87
N PRO A 720 13.52 -24.11 41.21
CA PRO A 720 13.94 -24.22 39.81
C PRO A 720 12.99 -23.42 38.91
N PRO A 721 13.54 -22.66 37.93
CA PRO A 721 12.75 -21.78 37.10
C PRO A 721 11.75 -22.56 36.26
N ARG A 722 10.63 -21.93 35.92
CA ARG A 722 9.52 -22.59 35.21
C ARG A 722 9.00 -21.71 34.11
N VAL A 723 8.67 -22.30 32.96
CA VAL A 723 7.81 -21.60 31.98
C VAL A 723 6.41 -21.47 32.58
N THR A 724 5.99 -20.24 32.86
CA THR A 724 4.67 -19.94 33.43
C THR A 724 3.60 -19.84 32.34
N SER A 725 3.96 -19.35 31.14
CA SER A 725 3.06 -19.33 29.99
C SER A 725 3.81 -19.24 28.65
N ILE A 726 3.16 -19.75 27.60
CA ILE A 726 3.44 -19.41 26.20
C ILE A 726 2.13 -18.93 25.59
N ILE A 727 2.04 -17.62 25.32
CA ILE A 727 0.82 -16.96 24.82
C ILE A 727 1.03 -16.38 23.44
N ARG A 728 -0.07 -16.10 22.74
CA ARG A 728 -0.05 -15.39 21.45
C ARG A 728 0.12 -13.89 21.65
N ALA A 729 1.02 -13.28 20.89
CA ALA A 729 1.04 -11.84 20.68
C ALA A 729 0.19 -11.50 19.44
N GLY A 730 -1.02 -10.98 19.67
CA GLY A 730 -1.90 -10.49 18.61
C GLY A 730 -2.94 -11.49 18.07
N SER A 731 -3.56 -11.11 16.95
CA SER A 731 -4.69 -11.83 16.34
C SER A 731 -4.26 -12.94 15.38
N ASN A 732 -5.14 -13.91 15.09
CA ASN A 732 -4.91 -14.94 14.08
C ASN A 732 -4.46 -14.34 12.73
N PRO A 733 -3.31 -14.76 12.17
CA PRO A 733 -2.80 -14.19 10.92
C PRO A 733 -3.63 -14.66 9.71
N ALA A 734 -4.55 -13.80 9.27
CA ALA A 734 -5.41 -14.04 8.11
C ALA A 734 -4.71 -13.74 6.77
N ILE A 735 -3.67 -12.90 6.78
CA ILE A 735 -2.88 -12.47 5.61
C ILE A 735 -1.37 -12.49 5.95
N ASN A 736 -0.99 -12.07 7.16
CA ASN A 736 0.41 -11.99 7.56
C ASN A 736 1.14 -13.35 7.47
N PRO A 737 2.38 -13.40 6.97
CA PRO A 737 3.15 -14.63 6.89
C PRO A 737 3.71 -15.08 8.26
N THR A 738 3.67 -14.22 9.27
CA THR A 738 4.23 -14.45 10.61
C THR A 738 3.16 -14.54 11.71
N ALA A 739 3.56 -15.11 12.84
CA ALA A 739 2.80 -15.22 14.08
C ALA A 739 3.75 -15.04 15.27
N ASP A 740 3.37 -14.19 16.23
CA ASP A 740 4.24 -13.80 17.34
C ASP A 740 3.78 -14.46 18.66
N PHE A 741 4.73 -14.85 19.48
CA PHE A 741 4.52 -15.52 20.77
C PHE A 741 5.32 -14.82 21.88
N ILE A 742 4.78 -14.86 23.10
CA ILE A 742 5.48 -14.44 24.32
C ILE A 742 5.62 -15.65 25.22
N VAL A 743 6.86 -15.97 25.59
CA VAL A 743 7.23 -17.00 26.55
C VAL A 743 7.60 -16.28 27.84
N THR A 744 7.03 -16.70 28.96
CA THR A 744 7.29 -16.11 30.28
C THR A 744 7.86 -17.16 31.22
N PHE A 745 8.99 -16.88 31.84
CA PHE A 745 9.57 -17.70 32.91
C PHE A 745 9.12 -17.17 34.29
N SER A 746 9.33 -17.94 35.37
CA SER A 746 9.07 -17.49 36.74
C SER A 746 10.04 -16.41 37.21
N GLU A 747 11.24 -16.37 36.61
CA GLU A 747 12.39 -15.55 36.97
C GLU A 747 13.39 -15.47 35.80
N PRO A 748 14.44 -14.64 35.88
CA PRO A 748 15.49 -14.54 34.85
C PRO A 748 16.26 -15.85 34.64
N VAL A 749 16.34 -16.30 33.40
CA VAL A 749 17.00 -17.56 33.01
C VAL A 749 18.11 -17.34 31.98
N LEU A 750 19.19 -18.08 32.16
CA LEU A 750 20.33 -18.17 31.26
C LEU A 750 20.15 -19.35 30.30
N GLY A 751 20.85 -19.30 29.15
CA GLY A 751 21.01 -20.45 28.26
C GLY A 751 19.87 -20.75 27.29
N VAL A 752 18.82 -19.92 27.21
CA VAL A 752 17.71 -20.09 26.26
C VAL A 752 18.16 -19.80 24.82
N GLU A 753 18.01 -20.78 23.94
CA GLU A 753 18.38 -20.70 22.52
C GLU A 753 17.15 -20.89 21.60
N THR A 754 17.24 -20.44 20.34
CA THR A 754 16.17 -20.70 19.35
C THR A 754 15.94 -22.19 19.07
N THR A 755 16.94 -23.02 19.37
CA THR A 755 16.95 -24.49 19.28
C THR A 755 16.07 -25.17 20.32
N ASP A 756 15.77 -24.49 21.44
CA ASP A 756 14.87 -24.99 22.48
C ASP A 756 13.39 -24.83 22.10
N PHE A 757 13.11 -24.20 20.95
CA PHE A 757 11.77 -23.95 20.46
C PHE A 757 11.41 -24.77 19.24
N THR A 758 10.21 -25.35 19.26
CA THR A 758 9.65 -26.03 18.10
C THR A 758 8.26 -25.50 17.80
N ILE A 759 7.93 -25.39 16.52
CA ILE A 759 6.56 -25.07 16.09
C ILE A 759 5.86 -26.39 15.80
N SER A 760 4.88 -26.74 16.64
CA SER A 760 3.97 -27.83 16.36
C SER A 760 2.75 -27.30 15.61
N GLY A 761 2.21 -28.07 14.67
CA GLY A 761 1.08 -27.63 13.87
C GLY A 761 0.23 -28.76 13.31
N SER A 762 -1.03 -28.45 13.03
CA SER A 762 -1.97 -29.35 12.34
C SER A 762 -2.12 -28.90 10.89
N ASN A 763 -1.86 -29.80 9.93
CA ASN A 763 -1.96 -29.52 8.49
C ASN A 763 -1.09 -28.34 7.97
N VAL A 764 -0.07 -27.94 8.73
CA VAL A 764 0.88 -26.88 8.37
C VAL A 764 2.27 -27.47 8.20
N ILE A 765 2.99 -27.04 7.17
CA ILE A 765 4.38 -27.41 6.89
C ILE A 765 5.23 -26.16 6.64
N LEU A 766 6.56 -26.26 6.65
CA LEU A 766 7.47 -25.14 6.39
C LEU A 766 7.32 -23.94 7.36
N SER A 767 6.89 -24.20 8.60
CA SER A 767 6.93 -23.23 9.69
C SER A 767 8.29 -23.27 10.40
N SER A 768 8.85 -22.10 10.73
CA SER A 768 10.15 -21.97 11.41
C SER A 768 10.17 -20.74 12.33
N ILE A 769 11.02 -20.76 13.36
CA ILE A 769 11.34 -19.54 14.13
C ILE A 769 12.20 -18.62 13.26
N LEU A 770 11.87 -17.33 13.22
CA LEU A 770 12.60 -16.32 12.44
C LEU A 770 13.49 -15.46 13.35
N THR A 771 12.96 -15.01 14.48
CA THR A 771 13.66 -14.15 15.43
C THR A 771 13.25 -14.47 16.87
N MET A 772 14.18 -14.25 17.80
CA MET A 772 13.96 -14.32 19.24
C MET A 772 14.59 -13.08 19.89
N GLN A 773 13.89 -12.48 20.85
CA GLN A 773 14.37 -11.34 21.65
C GLN A 773 14.15 -11.64 23.13
N ASN A 774 15.17 -11.37 23.96
CA ASN A 774 15.11 -11.46 25.42
C ASN A 774 14.81 -10.06 26.01
N ALA A 775 13.92 -10.01 26.99
CA ALA A 775 14.02 -9.07 28.11
C ALA A 775 13.50 -9.78 29.36
N ASP A 776 14.42 -10.32 30.17
CA ASP A 776 14.10 -11.19 31.31
C ASP A 776 12.96 -10.68 32.21
N PRO A 777 12.02 -11.54 32.64
CA PRO A 777 11.91 -12.99 32.41
C PRO A 777 11.12 -13.37 31.13
N PHE A 778 11.05 -12.48 30.14
CA PHE A 778 10.23 -12.64 28.94
C PHE A 778 11.05 -12.86 27.66
N TYR A 779 10.55 -13.71 26.79
CA TYR A 779 11.12 -13.95 25.45
C TYR A 779 10.03 -13.76 24.39
N TRP A 780 10.29 -12.90 23.40
CA TRP A 780 9.42 -12.69 22.24
C TRP A 780 9.96 -13.49 21.05
N LEU A 781 9.10 -14.28 20.42
CA LEU A 781 9.45 -15.11 19.27
C LEU A 781 8.52 -14.85 18.10
N THR A 782 9.10 -14.56 16.93
CA THR A 782 8.36 -14.45 15.67
C THR A 782 8.55 -15.74 14.86
N ALA A 783 7.44 -16.39 14.54
CA ALA A 783 7.40 -17.64 13.77
C ALA A 783 6.84 -17.40 12.36
N GLN A 784 7.43 -18.01 11.34
CA GLN A 784 6.81 -18.13 10.03
C GLN A 784 5.66 -19.15 10.09
N THR A 785 4.49 -18.75 9.61
CA THR A 785 3.23 -19.53 9.70
C THR A 785 3.15 -20.74 8.75
N GLY A 786 4.16 -21.00 7.93
CA GLY A 786 4.20 -22.13 7.01
C GLY A 786 3.18 -22.11 5.86
N ALA A 787 3.11 -23.19 5.10
CA ALA A 787 2.03 -23.44 4.15
C ALA A 787 0.96 -24.34 4.78
N GLY A 788 -0.32 -24.05 4.52
CA GLY A 788 -1.47 -24.81 5.01
C GLY A 788 -2.49 -23.95 5.78
N SER A 789 -3.68 -24.51 5.99
CA SER A 789 -4.70 -24.00 6.90
C SER A 789 -5.08 -25.04 7.95
N GLY A 790 -4.93 -24.64 9.21
CA GLY A 790 -4.95 -25.51 10.37
C GLY A 790 -4.55 -24.71 11.59
N ALA A 791 -3.69 -25.24 12.47
CA ALA A 791 -3.18 -24.48 13.61
C ALA A 791 -1.66 -24.59 13.77
N ILE A 792 -1.05 -23.58 14.42
CA ILE A 792 0.34 -23.61 14.90
C ILE A 792 0.40 -23.23 16.37
N ARG A 793 1.32 -23.84 17.11
CA ARG A 793 1.63 -23.58 18.52
C ARG A 793 3.15 -23.56 18.68
N LEU A 794 3.64 -22.72 19.58
CA LEU A 794 5.03 -22.73 20.03
C LEU A 794 5.15 -23.66 21.25
N ASP A 795 6.08 -24.61 21.18
CA ASP A 795 6.46 -25.50 22.28
C ASP A 795 7.93 -25.26 22.64
N LEU A 796 8.24 -25.24 23.95
CA LEU A 796 9.61 -25.20 24.47
C LEU A 796 10.04 -26.60 24.92
N PHE A 797 11.23 -27.02 24.55
CA PHE A 797 11.91 -28.24 25.01
C PHE A 797 13.34 -27.86 25.41
N ASP A 798 13.63 -27.89 26.72
CA ASP A 798 14.95 -27.61 27.26
C ASP A 798 15.89 -28.80 27.00
N ASN A 799 17.06 -28.52 26.43
CA ASN A 799 18.06 -29.54 26.14
C ASN A 799 19.01 -29.82 27.33
N GLY A 800 18.79 -29.14 28.46
CA GLY A 800 19.64 -29.15 29.66
C GLY A 800 20.57 -27.93 29.75
N ASN A 801 20.31 -26.92 28.92
CA ASN A 801 21.03 -25.65 28.83
C ASN A 801 20.38 -24.53 29.64
N ILE A 802 19.08 -24.62 29.95
CA ILE A 802 18.36 -23.53 30.62
C ILE A 802 18.46 -23.67 32.15
N SER A 803 19.02 -22.66 32.80
CA SER A 803 19.08 -22.54 34.26
C SER A 803 18.79 -21.11 34.73
N ASP A 804 18.47 -20.93 36.01
CA ASP A 804 18.54 -19.60 36.65
C ASP A 804 20.01 -19.17 36.92
N HIS A 805 20.16 -18.05 37.63
CA HIS A 805 21.46 -17.51 38.05
C HIS A 805 22.04 -18.18 39.30
N ALA A 806 21.24 -18.93 40.08
CA ALA A 806 21.67 -19.72 41.23
C ALA A 806 22.16 -21.13 40.84
N GLY A 807 21.90 -21.53 39.59
CA GLY A 807 22.27 -22.82 38.99
C GLY A 807 21.17 -23.88 39.03
N ASN A 808 19.89 -23.55 39.28
CA ASN A 808 18.82 -24.53 39.20
C ASN A 808 18.36 -24.71 37.73
N PRO A 809 18.23 -25.95 37.22
CA PRO A 809 17.80 -26.22 35.85
C PRO A 809 16.28 -26.02 35.67
N LEU A 810 15.83 -25.76 34.44
CA LEU A 810 14.41 -25.55 34.14
C LEU A 810 13.50 -26.71 34.57
N ALA A 811 12.49 -26.41 35.38
CA ALA A 811 11.54 -27.40 35.87
C ALA A 811 10.70 -28.01 34.72
N ASN A 812 10.62 -29.34 34.73
CA ASN A 812 9.86 -30.16 33.78
C ASN A 812 10.41 -30.18 32.33
N ASN A 813 11.60 -29.64 32.10
CA ASN A 813 12.34 -29.70 30.82
C ASN A 813 11.58 -29.15 29.59
N GLY A 814 10.60 -28.27 29.78
CA GLY A 814 9.85 -27.69 28.67
C GLY A 814 8.41 -27.26 29.00
N PHE A 815 7.70 -26.82 27.95
CA PHE A 815 6.31 -26.39 28.02
C PHE A 815 5.60 -26.63 26.69
N THR A 816 4.60 -27.51 26.70
CA THR A 816 3.86 -27.92 25.49
C THR A 816 2.36 -27.57 25.52
N LEU A 817 1.97 -26.67 26.41
CA LEU A 817 0.58 -26.25 26.66
C LEU A 817 0.31 -24.80 26.21
N GLY A 818 1.13 -24.29 25.27
CA GLY A 818 1.00 -22.93 24.75
C GLY A 818 -0.31 -22.67 24.00
N GLU A 819 -0.68 -21.39 23.88
CA GLU A 819 -1.77 -20.99 23.00
C GLU A 819 -1.44 -21.30 21.52
N SER A 820 -2.48 -21.58 20.73
CA SER A 820 -2.33 -21.87 19.29
C SER A 820 -3.06 -20.85 18.41
N PHE A 821 -2.43 -20.46 17.30
CA PHE A 821 -3.05 -19.66 16.26
C PHE A 821 -3.79 -20.57 15.28
N SER A 822 -5.03 -20.21 14.93
CA SER A 822 -5.77 -20.88 13.85
C SER A 822 -5.56 -20.13 12.53
N LEU A 823 -4.98 -20.80 11.54
CA LEU A 823 -4.58 -20.23 10.26
C LEU A 823 -5.72 -20.26 9.24
N ALA A 824 -6.46 -19.15 9.14
CA ALA A 824 -7.50 -18.92 8.13
C ALA A 824 -6.96 -18.06 6.97
N LYS A 825 -5.92 -18.55 6.27
CA LYS A 825 -5.19 -17.76 5.26
C LYS A 825 -6.03 -17.39 4.03
N THR A 826 -6.14 -16.09 3.78
CA THR A 826 -6.86 -15.48 2.65
C THR A 826 -6.11 -15.69 1.32
N PRO A 827 -6.78 -16.12 0.23
CA PRO A 827 -6.13 -16.31 -1.07
C PRO A 827 -5.56 -15.02 -1.69
N VAL A 828 -4.32 -15.08 -2.16
CA VAL A 828 -3.69 -14.06 -3.02
C VAL A 828 -3.95 -14.37 -4.50
N GLY A 829 -3.50 -13.47 -5.40
CA GLY A 829 -3.69 -13.57 -6.86
C GLY A 829 -2.99 -14.75 -7.56
N PHE A 830 -2.40 -15.69 -6.83
CA PHE A 830 -1.65 -16.82 -7.37
C PHE A 830 -2.56 -17.90 -7.99
N SER A 831 -2.07 -18.54 -9.05
CA SER A 831 -2.85 -19.39 -9.95
C SER A 831 -3.37 -20.66 -9.29
N ALA A 832 -4.58 -21.07 -9.66
CA ALA A 832 -5.17 -22.32 -9.22
C ALA A 832 -4.56 -23.53 -9.97
N PRO A 833 -4.26 -24.65 -9.30
CA PRO A 833 -3.96 -25.91 -9.97
C PRO A 833 -5.21 -26.47 -10.68
N VAL A 834 -5.01 -27.18 -11.79
CA VAL A 834 -6.08 -27.92 -12.48
C VAL A 834 -6.01 -29.39 -12.07
N VAL A 835 -7.09 -29.92 -11.52
CA VAL A 835 -7.23 -31.35 -11.16
C VAL A 835 -7.34 -32.19 -12.44
N THR A 836 -6.54 -33.25 -12.52
CA THR A 836 -6.51 -34.18 -13.65
C THR A 836 -7.74 -35.09 -13.61
N ALA A 837 -8.59 -35.01 -14.64
CA ALA A 837 -9.80 -35.81 -14.71
C ALA A 837 -9.48 -37.31 -14.87
N ILE A 838 -10.09 -38.14 -14.02
CA ILE A 838 -10.05 -39.60 -14.13
C ILE A 838 -11.04 -40.04 -15.23
N PRO A 839 -10.64 -40.90 -16.20
CA PRO A 839 -11.54 -41.44 -17.21
C PRO A 839 -12.78 -42.12 -16.60
N GLY A 840 -13.96 -41.62 -16.94
CA GLY A 840 -15.23 -42.12 -16.38
C GLY A 840 -15.52 -41.73 -14.93
N GLY A 841 -14.66 -40.93 -14.27
CA GLY A 841 -14.87 -40.45 -12.90
C GLY A 841 -14.81 -41.54 -11.81
N LEU A 842 -14.32 -42.74 -12.13
CA LEU A 842 -14.28 -43.90 -11.26
C LEU A 842 -12.84 -44.39 -11.09
N THR A 843 -12.41 -44.60 -9.85
CA THR A 843 -11.08 -45.12 -9.50
C THR A 843 -11.18 -46.22 -8.45
N ASN A 844 -10.20 -47.11 -8.42
CA ASN A 844 -10.05 -48.12 -7.40
C ASN A 844 -8.84 -47.93 -6.48
N ASN A 845 -8.10 -46.83 -6.63
CA ASN A 845 -6.94 -46.54 -5.79
C ASN A 845 -7.36 -45.73 -4.56
N ALA A 846 -7.58 -46.43 -3.44
CA ALA A 846 -7.97 -45.81 -2.17
C ALA A 846 -6.89 -44.90 -1.53
N TYR A 847 -5.65 -44.95 -2.03
CA TYR A 847 -4.50 -44.20 -1.50
C TYR A 847 -4.06 -43.03 -2.41
N SER A 848 -4.37 -43.09 -3.71
CA SER A 848 -4.03 -42.04 -4.69
C SER A 848 -5.30 -41.43 -5.27
N PRO A 849 -5.82 -40.32 -4.70
CA PRO A 849 -6.85 -39.51 -5.32
C PRO A 849 -6.35 -38.87 -6.64
N PRO A 850 -7.22 -38.20 -7.42
CA PRO A 850 -6.83 -37.52 -8.66
C PRO A 850 -5.60 -36.62 -8.47
N SER A 851 -4.61 -36.72 -9.37
CA SER A 851 -3.48 -35.78 -9.39
C SER A 851 -3.89 -34.40 -9.92
N TRP A 852 -3.00 -33.42 -9.86
CA TRP A 852 -3.23 -32.09 -10.43
C TRP A 852 -1.98 -31.59 -11.17
N SER A 853 -2.17 -30.55 -11.98
CA SER A 853 -1.08 -29.87 -12.67
C SER A 853 -0.19 -29.10 -11.71
N ALA A 854 1.12 -29.18 -11.92
CA ALA A 854 2.08 -28.34 -11.21
C ALA A 854 1.90 -26.88 -11.63
N VAL A 855 1.72 -26.00 -10.65
CA VAL A 855 1.67 -24.55 -10.83
C VAL A 855 3.11 -24.01 -10.78
N PRO A 856 3.56 -23.19 -11.76
CA PRO A 856 4.89 -22.58 -11.74
C PRO A 856 5.14 -21.79 -10.45
N ASN A 857 6.34 -21.92 -9.89
CA ASN A 857 6.78 -21.27 -8.64
C ASN A 857 5.94 -21.63 -7.38
N ALA A 858 5.17 -22.72 -7.41
CA ALA A 858 4.50 -23.22 -6.23
C ALA A 858 5.47 -23.98 -5.31
N ARG A 859 5.53 -23.58 -4.04
CA ARG A 859 6.36 -24.21 -2.99
C ARG A 859 5.68 -25.41 -2.35
N ALA A 860 4.36 -25.35 -2.17
CA ALA A 860 3.54 -26.40 -1.57
C ALA A 860 2.13 -26.41 -2.17
N TYR A 861 1.36 -27.47 -1.89
CA TYR A 861 -0.05 -27.60 -2.25
C TYR A 861 -0.85 -28.06 -1.05
N GLU A 862 -2.08 -27.58 -0.95
CA GLU A 862 -3.03 -28.02 0.07
C GLU A 862 -4.26 -28.63 -0.59
N VAL A 863 -4.54 -29.88 -0.23
CA VAL A 863 -5.60 -30.70 -0.80
C VAL A 863 -6.72 -30.85 0.21
N PHE A 864 -7.95 -30.66 -0.24
CA PHE A 864 -9.17 -30.93 0.51
C PHE A 864 -9.98 -32.02 -0.21
N ILE A 865 -10.39 -33.05 0.53
CA ILE A 865 -11.34 -34.07 0.07
C ILE A 865 -12.52 -34.09 1.03
N ALA A 866 -13.75 -34.03 0.51
CA ALA A 866 -14.99 -34.00 1.28
C ALA A 866 -16.06 -34.94 0.71
N ARG A 867 -17.06 -35.29 1.53
CA ARG A 867 -18.24 -36.07 1.11
C ARG A 867 -19.35 -35.22 0.47
N ASP A 868 -19.19 -33.90 0.44
CA ASP A 868 -20.17 -32.92 -0.07
C ASP A 868 -19.49 -31.81 -0.89
N SER A 869 -20.23 -31.21 -1.82
CA SER A 869 -19.73 -30.17 -2.73
C SER A 869 -19.41 -28.84 -2.04
N ALA A 870 -19.98 -28.58 -0.86
CA ALA A 870 -19.73 -27.39 -0.06
C ALA A 870 -18.47 -27.51 0.82
N PHE A 871 -17.82 -28.67 0.85
CA PHE A 871 -16.69 -28.98 1.75
C PHE A 871 -17.01 -28.77 3.24
N SER A 872 -18.24 -29.07 3.65
CA SER A 872 -18.68 -29.05 5.06
C SER A 872 -18.34 -30.36 5.81
N LYS A 873 -18.15 -31.46 5.07
CA LYS A 873 -17.81 -32.80 5.57
C LYS A 873 -16.48 -33.25 4.98
N ILE A 874 -15.43 -32.51 5.33
CA ILE A 874 -14.05 -32.83 4.95
C ILE A 874 -13.65 -34.16 5.61
N VAL A 875 -13.08 -35.06 4.80
CA VAL A 875 -12.52 -36.35 5.25
C VAL A 875 -10.98 -36.35 5.25
N LEU A 876 -10.37 -35.44 4.50
CA LEU A 876 -8.94 -35.23 4.45
C LEU A 876 -8.66 -33.76 4.11
N THR A 877 -7.86 -33.10 4.94
CA THR A 877 -7.07 -31.94 4.54
C THR A 877 -5.60 -32.33 4.67
N GLN A 878 -4.79 -32.07 3.65
CA GLN A 878 -3.36 -32.35 3.70
C GLN A 878 -2.57 -31.32 2.89
N THR A 879 -1.60 -30.67 3.52
CA THR A 879 -0.59 -29.84 2.87
C THR A 879 0.68 -30.65 2.60
N ILE A 880 1.21 -30.57 1.38
CA ILE A 880 2.39 -31.32 0.91
C ILE A 880 3.30 -30.46 0.01
N GLU A 881 4.58 -30.82 -0.07
CA GLU A 881 5.47 -30.37 -1.13
C GLU A 881 5.33 -31.30 -2.35
N GLY A 882 4.95 -30.74 -3.51
CA GLY A 882 4.75 -31.49 -4.76
C GLY A 882 3.30 -31.70 -5.21
N ALA A 883 3.11 -32.05 -6.49
CA ALA A 883 1.80 -32.06 -7.17
C ALA A 883 1.06 -33.42 -7.15
N THR A 884 1.39 -34.30 -6.20
CA THR A 884 0.83 -35.66 -6.10
C THR A 884 0.57 -36.04 -4.65
N LEU A 885 -0.69 -36.32 -4.31
CA LEU A 885 -1.09 -36.79 -2.99
C LEU A 885 -1.04 -38.32 -2.90
N ALA A 886 -0.30 -38.83 -1.91
CA ALA A 886 -0.46 -40.18 -1.39
C ALA A 886 -1.08 -40.09 0.01
N ALA A 887 -2.33 -40.51 0.14
CA ALA A 887 -3.02 -40.56 1.43
C ALA A 887 -2.42 -41.68 2.29
N GLN A 888 -2.11 -41.39 3.55
CA GLN A 888 -1.56 -42.38 4.50
C GLN A 888 -2.62 -43.42 4.94
N THR A 889 -3.88 -43.01 4.97
CA THR A 889 -5.03 -43.84 5.33
C THR A 889 -5.89 -44.06 4.08
N PRO A 890 -6.33 -45.29 3.77
CA PRO A 890 -7.20 -45.53 2.62
C PRO A 890 -8.54 -44.82 2.81
N LEU A 891 -8.99 -44.14 1.77
CA LEU A 891 -10.37 -43.64 1.69
C LEU A 891 -11.34 -44.82 1.57
N ALA A 892 -12.50 -44.72 2.23
CA ALA A 892 -13.57 -45.71 2.09
C ALA A 892 -14.37 -45.49 0.80
N ASP A 893 -15.00 -46.53 0.27
CA ASP A 893 -15.75 -46.43 -1.00
C ASP A 893 -16.83 -45.33 -1.00
N GLY A 894 -17.23 -44.92 -2.21
CA GLY A 894 -18.29 -43.95 -2.48
C GLY A 894 -17.82 -42.66 -3.15
N GLY A 895 -18.72 -41.68 -3.25
CA GLY A 895 -18.47 -40.39 -3.88
C GLY A 895 -17.64 -39.42 -3.00
N TYR A 896 -16.84 -38.60 -3.67
CA TYR A 896 -15.97 -37.59 -3.07
C TYR A 896 -15.87 -36.33 -3.95
N TYR A 897 -15.72 -35.18 -3.29
CA TYR A 897 -15.38 -33.90 -3.91
C TYR A 897 -13.97 -33.50 -3.49
N MET A 898 -13.16 -33.05 -4.45
CA MET A 898 -11.78 -32.63 -4.24
C MET A 898 -11.55 -31.21 -4.75
N LYS A 899 -10.79 -30.41 -3.99
CA LYS A 899 -10.21 -29.14 -4.45
C LYS A 899 -8.77 -29.03 -3.96
N VAL A 900 -7.94 -28.33 -4.71
CA VAL A 900 -6.52 -28.10 -4.38
C VAL A 900 -6.20 -26.62 -4.54
N ARG A 901 -5.34 -26.07 -3.67
CA ARG A 901 -4.70 -24.76 -3.91
C ARG A 901 -3.18 -24.89 -3.82
N ALA A 902 -2.47 -24.08 -4.59
CA ALA A 902 -1.02 -23.98 -4.54
C ALA A 902 -0.60 -22.83 -3.61
N TYR A 903 0.57 -22.93 -2.97
CA TYR A 903 1.20 -21.86 -2.20
C TYR A 903 2.41 -21.35 -2.98
N ASN A 904 2.60 -20.03 -3.05
CA ASN A 904 3.75 -19.43 -3.74
C ASN A 904 5.05 -19.60 -2.90
N ALA A 905 6.16 -19.03 -3.38
CA ALA A 905 7.45 -19.04 -2.67
C ALA A 905 7.35 -18.46 -1.24
N ASP A 906 6.54 -17.41 -1.06
CA ASP A 906 6.33 -16.71 0.23
C ASP A 906 5.34 -17.41 1.17
N LEU A 907 4.93 -18.65 0.85
CA LEU A 907 3.94 -19.45 1.59
C LEU A 907 2.57 -18.74 1.74
N SER A 908 2.20 -17.93 0.75
CA SER A 908 0.86 -17.35 0.60
C SER A 908 -0.02 -18.25 -0.29
N PRO A 909 -1.29 -18.52 0.11
CA PRO A 909 -2.16 -19.41 -0.64
C PRO A 909 -2.70 -18.76 -1.92
N GLY A 910 -2.64 -19.47 -3.04
CA GLY A 910 -3.34 -19.10 -4.27
C GLY A 910 -4.81 -19.50 -4.27
N LYS A 911 -5.43 -19.29 -5.43
CA LYS A 911 -6.83 -19.67 -5.70
C LYS A 911 -7.02 -21.19 -5.61
N PHE A 912 -8.19 -21.62 -5.13
CA PHE A 912 -8.61 -23.01 -5.23
C PHE A 912 -8.91 -23.41 -6.67
N SER A 913 -8.63 -24.66 -7.01
CA SER A 913 -9.16 -25.33 -8.20
C SER A 913 -10.68 -25.33 -8.19
N SER A 914 -11.30 -25.53 -9.35
CA SER A 914 -12.68 -25.98 -9.42
C SER A 914 -12.87 -27.27 -8.59
N SER A 915 -14.06 -27.44 -7.99
CA SER A 915 -14.41 -28.67 -7.29
C SER A 915 -14.54 -29.82 -8.30
N TYR A 916 -13.82 -30.90 -8.06
CA TYR A 916 -13.81 -32.10 -8.90
C TYR A 916 -14.47 -33.27 -8.17
N PHE A 917 -15.49 -33.89 -8.79
CA PHE A 917 -16.17 -35.06 -8.24
C PHE A 917 -15.60 -36.37 -8.81
N PHE A 918 -15.38 -37.36 -7.95
CA PHE A 918 -15.02 -38.72 -8.34
C PHE A 918 -15.67 -39.76 -7.42
N THR A 919 -15.78 -40.99 -7.92
CA THR A 919 -16.22 -42.17 -7.14
C THR A 919 -15.02 -43.07 -6.89
N LEU A 920 -14.84 -43.49 -5.65
CA LEU A 920 -13.90 -44.53 -5.25
C LEU A 920 -14.66 -45.85 -5.07
N ASP A 921 -14.14 -46.91 -5.67
CA ASP A 921 -14.57 -48.29 -5.48
C ASP A 921 -13.32 -49.18 -5.47
N ALA A 922 -12.79 -49.44 -4.28
CA ALA A 922 -11.62 -50.29 -4.05
C ALA A 922 -12.02 -51.74 -3.66
N THR A 923 -13.31 -52.07 -3.64
CA THR A 923 -13.81 -53.38 -3.23
C THR A 923 -13.87 -54.35 -4.41
N PRO A 924 -13.05 -55.43 -4.46
CA PRO A 924 -13.06 -56.34 -5.58
C PRO A 924 -14.36 -57.13 -5.72
N PRO A 925 -14.80 -57.44 -6.96
CA PRO A 925 -15.98 -58.27 -7.18
C PRO A 925 -15.72 -59.71 -6.72
N ALA A 926 -16.78 -60.48 -6.47
CA ALA A 926 -16.65 -61.87 -6.03
C ALA A 926 -15.93 -62.76 -7.06
N ALA A 927 -15.16 -63.75 -6.60
CA ALA A 927 -14.50 -64.70 -7.49
C ALA A 927 -15.54 -65.50 -8.32
N PRO A 928 -15.38 -65.61 -9.66
CA PRO A 928 -16.30 -66.37 -10.50
C PRO A 928 -16.27 -67.85 -10.14
N LYS A 929 -17.43 -68.50 -10.11
CA LYS A 929 -17.53 -69.95 -9.85
C LYS A 929 -17.36 -70.74 -11.16
N PRO A 930 -16.34 -71.60 -11.30
CA PRO A 930 -16.18 -72.47 -12.46
C PRO A 930 -17.38 -73.42 -12.62
N LYS A 931 -17.88 -73.59 -13.85
CA LYS A 931 -19.01 -74.51 -14.15
C LYS A 931 -18.58 -75.69 -15.02
N SER A 932 -17.87 -75.40 -16.10
CA SER A 932 -17.43 -76.39 -17.09
C SER A 932 -16.05 -76.01 -17.63
N PRO A 933 -15.11 -76.94 -17.86
CA PRO A 933 -15.17 -78.34 -17.45
C PRO A 933 -15.20 -78.47 -15.92
N LYS A 934 -15.95 -79.45 -15.39
CA LYS A 934 -15.97 -79.72 -13.93
C LYS A 934 -14.58 -80.19 -13.46
N ASN A 935 -14.29 -80.06 -12.16
CA ASN A 935 -13.03 -80.54 -11.60
C ASN A 935 -12.85 -82.05 -11.85
N ASN A 936 -11.66 -82.44 -12.30
CA ASN A 936 -11.28 -83.77 -12.81
C ASN A 936 -12.08 -84.27 -14.04
N ALA A 937 -12.81 -83.40 -14.75
CA ALA A 937 -13.47 -83.78 -15.99
C ALA A 937 -12.47 -84.19 -17.08
N SER A 938 -12.98 -84.88 -18.09
CA SER A 938 -12.22 -85.21 -19.29
C SER A 938 -12.89 -84.62 -20.52
N THR A 939 -12.11 -83.97 -21.38
CA THR A 939 -12.60 -83.05 -22.41
C THR A 939 -12.07 -83.42 -23.80
N PRO A 940 -12.76 -83.02 -24.90
CA PRO A 940 -12.15 -83.01 -26.23
C PRO A 940 -10.95 -82.06 -26.29
N SER A 941 -10.18 -82.11 -27.38
CA SER A 941 -8.98 -81.29 -27.62
C SER A 941 -9.23 -79.78 -27.69
N LYS A 942 -10.46 -79.32 -27.93
CA LYS A 942 -10.85 -77.89 -27.82
C LYS A 942 -11.91 -77.70 -26.71
N PRO A 943 -11.51 -77.72 -25.42
CA PRO A 943 -12.46 -77.54 -24.33
C PRO A 943 -13.13 -76.15 -24.35
N ASN A 944 -14.43 -76.16 -24.06
CA ASN A 944 -15.23 -74.98 -23.72
C ASN A 944 -15.17 -74.76 -22.21
N PHE A 945 -14.88 -73.54 -21.79
CA PHE A 945 -14.86 -73.10 -20.42
C PHE A 945 -16.03 -72.17 -20.16
N GLU A 946 -16.74 -72.41 -19.06
CA GLU A 946 -17.91 -71.65 -18.63
C GLU A 946 -17.86 -71.41 -17.13
N TRP A 947 -18.28 -70.22 -16.69
CA TRP A 947 -18.35 -69.83 -15.28
C TRP A 947 -19.66 -69.10 -14.95
N ALA A 948 -19.91 -68.86 -13.67
CA ALA A 948 -20.99 -68.00 -13.23
C ALA A 948 -20.68 -66.53 -13.54
N SER A 949 -21.68 -65.78 -14.02
CA SER A 949 -21.63 -64.32 -14.05
C SER A 949 -21.44 -63.76 -12.64
N VAL A 950 -20.61 -62.73 -12.52
CA VAL A 950 -20.35 -62.00 -11.28
C VAL A 950 -20.99 -60.62 -11.37
N ALA A 951 -21.74 -60.22 -10.33
CA ALA A 951 -22.34 -58.89 -10.28
C ALA A 951 -21.25 -57.80 -10.28
N GLY A 952 -21.46 -56.71 -11.03
CA GLY A 952 -20.47 -55.63 -11.20
C GLY A 952 -19.31 -55.96 -12.16
N ALA A 953 -19.11 -57.21 -12.57
CA ALA A 953 -18.00 -57.59 -13.44
C ALA A 953 -18.23 -57.17 -14.91
N VAL A 954 -17.30 -56.38 -15.46
CA VAL A 954 -17.29 -55.92 -16.87
C VAL A 954 -16.33 -56.74 -17.75
N ARG A 955 -15.41 -57.49 -17.14
CA ARG A 955 -14.44 -58.35 -17.83
C ARG A 955 -14.06 -59.53 -16.94
N TYR A 956 -13.48 -60.56 -17.52
CA TYR A 956 -12.87 -61.68 -16.82
C TYR A 956 -11.43 -61.89 -17.31
N GLN A 957 -10.64 -62.68 -16.58
CA GLN A 957 -9.38 -63.25 -17.03
C GLN A 957 -9.40 -64.74 -16.73
N ILE A 958 -9.13 -65.57 -17.74
CA ILE A 958 -8.93 -67.01 -17.62
C ILE A 958 -7.47 -67.36 -17.87
N GLU A 959 -6.96 -68.33 -17.13
CA GLU A 959 -5.67 -68.98 -17.37
C GLU A 959 -5.85 -70.48 -17.34
N ILE A 960 -5.16 -71.16 -18.25
CA ILE A 960 -5.14 -72.61 -18.42
C ILE A 960 -3.67 -73.00 -18.63
N ASP A 961 -3.18 -73.91 -17.80
CA ASP A 961 -1.77 -74.30 -17.73
C ASP A 961 -1.65 -75.82 -17.53
N ASN A 962 -0.60 -76.45 -18.05
CA ASN A 962 -0.28 -77.85 -17.77
C ASN A 962 0.25 -78.06 -16.33
N ASN A 963 0.73 -76.99 -15.69
CA ASN A 963 1.23 -76.95 -14.32
C ASN A 963 0.19 -76.33 -13.36
N ALA A 964 0.18 -76.79 -12.11
CA ALA A 964 -0.80 -76.34 -11.10
C ALA A 964 -0.52 -74.94 -10.52
N ASP A 965 0.67 -74.39 -10.73
CA ASP A 965 1.11 -73.08 -10.25
C ASP A 965 0.81 -71.93 -11.23
N PHE A 966 0.42 -72.25 -12.47
CA PHE A 966 0.18 -71.32 -13.56
C PHE A 966 1.42 -70.51 -13.98
N SER A 967 2.60 -71.14 -13.90
CA SER A 967 3.89 -70.53 -14.24
C SER A 967 4.11 -70.33 -15.75
N SER A 968 3.39 -71.04 -16.62
CA SER A 968 3.57 -70.99 -18.08
C SER A 968 2.26 -71.23 -18.86
N PRO A 969 1.19 -70.41 -18.71
CA PRO A 969 -0.14 -70.79 -19.18
C PRO A 969 -0.22 -71.01 -20.70
N GLU A 970 -0.51 -72.24 -21.13
CA GLU A 970 -0.76 -72.54 -22.55
C GLU A 970 -1.84 -71.68 -23.18
N PHE A 971 -2.81 -71.22 -22.38
CA PHE A 971 -3.84 -70.31 -22.83
C PHE A 971 -4.21 -69.30 -21.73
N SER A 972 -4.19 -68.02 -22.09
CA SER A 972 -4.79 -66.95 -21.30
C SER A 972 -5.65 -66.06 -22.19
N ALA A 973 -6.76 -65.56 -21.66
CA ALA A 973 -7.65 -64.63 -22.36
C ALA A 973 -8.39 -63.72 -21.38
N THR A 974 -8.80 -62.54 -21.84
CA THR A 974 -9.55 -61.56 -21.02
C THR A 974 -10.96 -61.24 -21.57
N PRO A 975 -11.88 -62.24 -21.64
CA PRO A 975 -13.19 -62.06 -22.27
C PRO A 975 -14.14 -61.18 -21.45
N THR A 976 -15.12 -60.58 -22.13
CA THR A 976 -16.27 -59.90 -21.49
C THR A 976 -17.50 -60.81 -21.31
N ARG A 977 -17.46 -62.02 -21.89
CA ARG A 977 -18.50 -63.05 -21.76
C ARG A 977 -18.11 -64.07 -20.69
N THR A 978 -19.09 -64.82 -20.17
CA THR A 978 -18.89 -65.86 -19.13
C THR A 978 -18.45 -67.22 -19.68
N PHE A 979 -17.90 -67.25 -20.88
CA PHE A 979 -17.40 -68.46 -21.53
C PHE A 979 -16.26 -68.15 -22.51
N VAL A 980 -15.42 -69.14 -22.77
CA VAL A 980 -14.41 -69.12 -23.84
C VAL A 980 -14.20 -70.54 -24.40
N GLN A 981 -13.91 -70.67 -25.69
CA GLN A 981 -13.35 -71.90 -26.26
C GLN A 981 -11.86 -71.72 -26.49
N THR A 982 -11.08 -72.74 -26.15
CA THR A 982 -9.62 -72.73 -26.32
C THR A 982 -9.18 -73.09 -27.74
N LYS A 983 -7.92 -72.75 -28.06
CA LYS A 983 -7.17 -73.43 -29.12
C LYS A 983 -7.05 -74.93 -28.82
N ALA A 984 -6.67 -75.73 -29.82
CA ALA A 984 -6.45 -77.16 -29.58
C ALA A 984 -5.33 -77.38 -28.54
N LEU A 985 -5.64 -78.12 -27.49
CA LEU A 985 -4.73 -78.56 -26.44
C LEU A 985 -4.28 -80.00 -26.72
N ILE A 986 -3.03 -80.33 -26.40
CA ILE A 986 -2.47 -81.68 -26.54
C ILE A 986 -3.04 -82.57 -25.41
N GLY A 987 -3.32 -83.84 -25.67
CA GLY A 987 -3.80 -84.81 -24.67
C GLY A 987 -2.85 -84.93 -23.47
N ARG A 988 -3.23 -84.30 -22.35
CA ARG A 988 -2.56 -84.35 -21.03
C ARG A 988 -3.49 -83.75 -19.96
N ALA A 989 -3.02 -83.73 -18.71
CA ALA A 989 -3.66 -82.97 -17.64
C ALA A 989 -3.38 -81.46 -17.77
N TYR A 990 -4.38 -80.65 -17.46
CA TYR A 990 -4.28 -79.19 -17.31
C TYR A 990 -5.06 -78.71 -16.08
N TYR A 991 -4.77 -77.49 -15.67
CA TYR A 991 -5.38 -76.76 -14.58
C TYR A 991 -5.97 -75.46 -15.13
N TRP A 992 -7.10 -75.00 -14.61
CA TRP A 992 -7.67 -73.71 -15.00
C TRP A 992 -8.21 -72.90 -13.83
N ARG A 993 -8.10 -71.57 -13.97
CA ARG A 993 -8.60 -70.58 -13.02
C ARG A 993 -9.20 -69.38 -13.74
N ILE A 994 -10.18 -68.74 -13.12
CA ILE A 994 -10.89 -67.56 -13.64
C ILE A 994 -10.98 -66.47 -12.56
N ARG A 995 -10.82 -65.20 -12.93
CA ARG A 995 -11.13 -64.04 -12.07
C ARG A 995 -11.97 -62.99 -12.81
N ALA A 996 -12.76 -62.23 -12.07
CA ALA A 996 -13.56 -61.12 -12.58
C ALA A 996 -12.82 -59.79 -12.44
N ARG A 997 -13.15 -58.83 -13.29
CA ARG A 997 -12.81 -57.41 -13.14
C ARG A 997 -14.07 -56.56 -13.17
N ASP A 998 -14.21 -55.64 -12.23
CA ASP A 998 -15.29 -54.64 -12.23
C ASP A 998 -14.96 -53.42 -13.11
N ALA A 999 -15.86 -52.42 -13.08
CA ALA A 999 -15.72 -51.16 -13.80
C ALA A 999 -14.63 -50.24 -13.24
N ALA A 1000 -14.41 -50.24 -11.91
CA ALA A 1000 -13.37 -49.44 -11.24
C ALA A 1000 -11.96 -49.98 -11.51
N GLY A 1001 -11.87 -51.26 -11.85
CA GLY A 1001 -10.67 -51.94 -12.30
C GLY A 1001 -10.14 -52.99 -11.33
N ASN A 1002 -10.85 -53.28 -10.24
CA ASN A 1002 -10.45 -54.30 -9.26
C ASN A 1002 -10.54 -55.68 -9.88
N TRP A 1003 -9.53 -56.51 -9.61
CA TRP A 1003 -9.57 -57.92 -9.93
C TRP A 1003 -10.00 -58.72 -8.71
N SER A 1004 -10.99 -59.60 -8.87
CA SER A 1004 -11.34 -60.58 -7.85
C SER A 1004 -10.14 -61.48 -7.53
N ALA A 1005 -10.20 -62.15 -6.38
CA ALA A 1005 -9.41 -63.36 -6.19
C ALA A 1005 -9.65 -64.35 -7.35
N TRP A 1006 -8.64 -65.17 -7.65
CA TRP A 1006 -8.80 -66.29 -8.57
C TRP A 1006 -9.83 -67.28 -8.01
N SER A 1007 -10.58 -67.92 -8.91
CA SER A 1007 -11.45 -69.04 -8.58
C SER A 1007 -10.67 -70.19 -7.93
N THR A 1008 -11.39 -71.12 -7.32
CA THR A 1008 -10.83 -72.45 -7.07
C THR A 1008 -10.28 -73.05 -8.37
N VAL A 1009 -9.10 -73.64 -8.28
CA VAL A 1009 -8.41 -74.25 -9.43
C VAL A 1009 -9.09 -75.58 -9.76
N PHE A 1010 -9.53 -75.74 -11.00
CA PHE A 1010 -10.10 -77.00 -11.49
C PHE A 1010 -9.09 -77.70 -12.40
N LYS A 1011 -8.85 -78.98 -12.15
CA LYS A 1011 -8.06 -79.86 -13.03
C LYS A 1011 -8.97 -80.48 -14.09
N PHE A 1012 -8.45 -80.76 -15.29
CA PHE A 1012 -9.12 -81.57 -16.31
C PHE A 1012 -8.09 -82.32 -17.16
N ASN A 1013 -8.54 -83.35 -17.89
CA ASN A 1013 -7.69 -84.16 -18.77
C ASN A 1013 -8.22 -84.14 -20.21
N VAL A 1014 -7.40 -83.63 -21.13
CA VAL A 1014 -7.71 -83.66 -22.57
C VAL A 1014 -7.49 -85.07 -23.11
N ARG A 1015 -8.45 -85.58 -23.88
CA ARG A 1015 -8.37 -86.86 -24.60
C ARG A 1015 -7.76 -86.69 -25.99
#